data_AF-A0A3A8GSH2-F1
#
_entry.id   AF-A0A3A8GSH2-F1
#
_cell.length_a   1.000
_cell.length_b   1.000
_cell.length_c   1.000
_cell.angle_alpha   90.00
_cell.angle_beta   90.00
_cell.angle_gamma   90.00
#
_symmetry.space_group_name_H-M   'P 1'
#
loop_
_entity.id
_entity.type
_entity.pdbx_description
1 polymer ?
#
loop_
_entity_poly.entity_id
_entity_poly.type
_entity_poly.pdbx_seq_one_letter_code
_entity_poly.pdbx_strand_id
1 'polypeptide(L)'
;MRITLALIVGLLLTQVARAEPDSFGLGTGRDGVLNLAAGKGLALRVDGPLGKSVAAGGDELVVFSSDFSGGDLVMIHESTGLSPVPDVGNVKGVSLAGTVALGRWELARVVVVTASTPATLLLTAPLRYGYTAGRAQVVRVAEYSDVVIEAGARLTVSPWNGKSGGILAMLVSGKVVNEGRIDADGLGYLGGVFRADVAGLAGCTGLELEHGKGGSERGEGVAGTVSRSGLSTGRGNLTNGGGGGNCAAAGGGGGGHGGAGGIGGRTTSDDGARVEGGLGGAALSYLVFERFAFGGGGGAGQGSDAAGSNGAAGGGVVFIRSTAFEGKGVYSASGSTAGASTGNDGAGGGGAGGAVVLRAVDIVNCGGVEARGGAGGNTQLDKQPFGPGGGGAGGRILLEGKTLACVPNVSAGSAGVSAYPGAGSYGAGPASATSDGGTPEGGPSAGTVQEMAQPFQVPVTPVITVPVSGEASTTTRPRFEGTAGTNGPAVHIVVDGREIGAAVPGSDGRFTYDPTTPLTAGTHDVVAWAESLGVASKPSTPVRFTTPAVVLADGGVVQMAVLVVPSNGDTVGPTPLFAGTAPNGASVGVVIDDGPDNIVPLDLLGRFRYQVPDSAPLSVGTHKVTVHSHNEAGDDGPYSDVVGFEVVVAGADGGTDGGTDAGPADPATPMVLVPEEGATVDPTFMFVGVALPGTTVRLELDGTALATATADGEGVFRHVLTADKALATGAHKVVAQVVTAQGEAGLRSPEVGFQVRGPTDLDVGCGCGSAPAGMISLWALVGLGALVRRRRSRS
;
A
#
# COMPACT_ATOMS: atom_id res chain seq x y z
N MET A 1 -22.70 -55.80 26.61
CA MET A 1 -21.31 -55.43 26.23
C MET A 1 -21.39 -54.15 25.43
N ARG A 2 -21.07 -53.01 26.04
CA ARG A 2 -21.13 -51.67 25.45
C ARG A 2 -19.79 -51.40 24.76
N ILE A 3 -19.80 -51.05 23.47
CA ILE A 3 -18.63 -50.50 22.78
C ILE A 3 -19.01 -49.07 22.39
N THR A 4 -18.52 -48.13 23.18
CA THR A 4 -18.49 -46.70 22.91
C THR A 4 -17.43 -46.43 21.83
N LEU A 5 -17.85 -45.93 20.67
CA LEU A 5 -16.93 -45.36 19.69
C LEU A 5 -16.88 -43.84 19.94
N ALA A 6 -15.83 -43.40 20.64
CA ALA A 6 -15.52 -41.99 20.81
C ALA A 6 -14.89 -41.48 19.50
N LEU A 7 -15.63 -40.65 18.76
CA LEU A 7 -15.11 -39.90 17.64
C LEU A 7 -14.37 -38.67 18.19
N ILE A 8 -13.05 -38.79 18.38
CA ILE A 8 -12.18 -37.63 18.63
C ILE A 8 -12.02 -36.90 17.30
N VAL A 9 -12.87 -35.91 17.05
CA VAL A 9 -12.61 -34.89 16.02
C VAL A 9 -11.58 -33.95 16.62
N GLY A 10 -10.31 -34.21 16.33
CA GLY A 10 -9.27 -33.19 16.51
C GLY A 10 -9.54 -32.06 15.52
N LEU A 11 -10.18 -30.98 16.01
CA LEU A 11 -10.15 -29.69 15.33
C LEU A 11 -8.69 -29.21 15.31
N LEU A 12 -7.97 -29.56 14.24
CA LEU A 12 -6.83 -28.77 13.79
C LEU A 12 -7.42 -27.46 13.26
N LEU A 13 -7.62 -26.50 14.16
CA LEU A 13 -7.83 -25.11 13.80
C LEU A 13 -6.61 -24.69 13.00
N THR A 14 -6.81 -24.40 11.72
CA THR A 14 -5.84 -23.72 10.88
C THR A 14 -5.50 -22.41 11.58
N GLN A 15 -4.33 -22.34 12.21
CA GLN A 15 -3.84 -21.05 12.68
C GLN A 15 -3.74 -20.16 11.44
N VAL A 16 -4.44 -19.03 11.47
CA VAL A 16 -4.28 -18.00 10.45
C VAL A 16 -2.80 -17.64 10.44
N ALA A 17 -2.09 -18.05 9.39
CA ALA A 17 -0.66 -17.81 9.27
C ALA A 17 -0.45 -16.29 9.33
N ARG A 18 0.32 -15.83 10.32
CA ARG A 18 0.58 -14.41 10.54
C ARG A 18 1.89 -14.01 9.91
N ALA A 19 1.95 -12.78 9.45
CA ALA A 19 3.16 -12.27 8.86
C ALA A 19 4.32 -12.24 9.86
N GLU A 20 5.54 -12.54 9.41
CA GLU A 20 6.72 -12.54 10.28
C GLU A 20 7.17 -11.09 10.55
N PRO A 21 7.13 -10.60 11.79
CA PRO A 21 7.74 -9.32 12.12
C PRO A 21 9.27 -9.42 12.01
N ASP A 22 9.97 -8.30 11.77
CA ASP A 22 11.45 -8.27 11.74
C ASP A 22 12.04 -8.56 13.11
N SER A 23 12.18 -9.85 13.41
CA SER A 23 12.71 -10.41 14.65
C SER A 23 14.10 -11.03 14.48
N PHE A 24 14.74 -10.78 13.34
CA PHE A 24 15.99 -11.44 12.95
C PHE A 24 17.22 -10.86 13.64
N GLY A 25 17.12 -9.68 14.27
CA GLY A 25 18.20 -9.07 15.03
C GLY A 25 19.48 -8.90 14.21
N LEU A 26 20.55 -9.58 14.65
CA LEU A 26 21.86 -9.60 14.00
C LEU A 26 22.08 -10.81 13.07
N GLY A 27 21.03 -11.57 12.78
CA GLY A 27 21.09 -12.76 11.94
C GLY A 27 21.71 -13.96 12.65
N THR A 28 21.81 -15.06 11.91
CA THR A 28 22.23 -16.38 12.42
C THR A 28 23.71 -16.66 12.31
N GLY A 29 24.47 -15.85 11.55
CA GLY A 29 25.87 -16.12 11.24
C GLY A 29 26.11 -17.33 10.32
N ARG A 30 25.05 -17.82 9.65
CA ARG A 30 25.08 -19.03 8.79
C ARG A 30 26.03 -18.94 7.61
N ASP A 31 26.36 -17.74 7.15
CA ASP A 31 27.31 -17.51 6.04
C ASP A 31 28.77 -17.55 6.51
N GLY A 32 29.00 -17.76 7.82
CA GLY A 32 30.34 -17.84 8.41
C GLY A 32 31.07 -16.50 8.40
N VAL A 33 32.40 -16.54 8.40
CA VAL A 33 33.24 -15.33 8.38
C VAL A 33 33.52 -14.91 6.95
N LEU A 34 33.26 -13.64 6.62
CA LEU A 34 33.73 -13.01 5.38
C LEU A 34 35.07 -12.33 5.63
N ASN A 35 36.12 -12.76 4.93
CA ASN A 35 37.42 -12.09 4.92
C ASN A 35 37.75 -11.61 3.51
N LEU A 36 37.85 -10.30 3.30
CA LEU A 36 38.24 -9.70 2.03
C LEU A 36 39.63 -9.08 2.14
N ALA A 37 40.60 -9.73 1.50
CA ALA A 37 41.99 -9.33 1.52
C ALA A 37 42.26 -8.04 0.73
N ALA A 38 43.35 -7.35 1.06
CA ALA A 38 43.77 -6.10 0.44
C ALA A 38 43.79 -6.18 -1.10
N GLY A 39 43.25 -5.16 -1.76
CA GLY A 39 43.17 -5.06 -3.21
C GLY A 39 42.13 -5.98 -3.87
N LYS A 40 41.31 -6.70 -3.10
CA LYS A 40 40.19 -7.50 -3.62
C LYS A 40 38.88 -6.73 -3.62
N GLY A 41 38.04 -7.02 -4.60
CA GLY A 41 36.67 -6.54 -4.69
C GLY A 41 35.69 -7.71 -4.66
N LEU A 42 34.59 -7.57 -3.91
CA LEU A 42 33.48 -8.53 -3.91
C LEU A 42 32.17 -7.78 -4.13
N ALA A 43 31.36 -8.24 -5.08
CA ALA A 43 29.99 -7.78 -5.27
C ALA A 43 29.01 -8.84 -4.76
N LEU A 44 28.19 -8.51 -3.76
CA LEU A 44 27.04 -9.33 -3.39
C LEU A 44 26.01 -9.25 -4.53
N ARG A 45 25.54 -10.40 -5.02
CA ARG A 45 24.87 -10.51 -6.34
C ARG A 45 23.53 -11.25 -6.31
N VAL A 46 22.99 -11.53 -5.13
CA VAL A 46 21.76 -12.31 -5.01
C VAL A 46 20.58 -11.36 -4.85
N ASP A 47 20.09 -10.88 -5.99
CA ASP A 47 18.91 -10.03 -6.11
C ASP A 47 18.09 -10.43 -7.35
N GLY A 48 16.80 -10.07 -7.38
CA GLY A 48 15.97 -10.25 -8.55
C GLY A 48 14.64 -9.51 -8.44
N PRO A 49 14.04 -9.07 -9.57
CA PRO A 49 12.75 -8.41 -9.53
C PRO A 49 11.64 -9.38 -9.15
N LEU A 50 10.65 -8.87 -8.41
CA LEU A 50 9.45 -9.62 -8.10
C LEU A 50 8.66 -9.87 -9.38
N GLY A 51 8.44 -11.14 -9.71
CA GLY A 51 7.81 -11.58 -10.94
C GLY A 51 6.28 -11.62 -10.88
N LYS A 52 5.69 -11.69 -9.69
CA LYS A 52 4.23 -11.63 -9.48
C LYS A 52 3.92 -10.84 -8.21
N SER A 53 2.91 -9.98 -8.27
CA SER A 53 2.45 -9.24 -7.10
C SER A 53 1.97 -10.20 -6.01
N VAL A 54 2.24 -9.85 -4.77
CA VAL A 54 1.87 -10.61 -3.57
C VAL A 54 1.05 -9.71 -2.67
N ALA A 55 -0.07 -10.21 -2.15
CA ALA A 55 -0.89 -9.49 -1.18
C ALA A 55 -0.32 -9.70 0.23
N ALA A 56 -0.68 -8.80 1.16
CA ALA A 56 -0.45 -9.05 2.58
C ALA A 56 -1.08 -10.41 2.96
N GLY A 57 -0.39 -11.19 3.78
CA GLY A 57 -0.78 -12.55 4.12
C GLY A 57 -0.30 -13.63 3.12
N GLY A 58 0.32 -13.25 2.00
CA GLY A 58 0.94 -14.21 1.08
C GLY A 58 2.30 -14.72 1.58
N ASP A 59 2.63 -15.98 1.31
CA ASP A 59 3.85 -16.67 1.75
C ASP A 59 4.70 -17.23 0.58
N GLU A 60 4.32 -16.92 -0.66
CA GLU A 60 5.06 -17.31 -1.86
C GLU A 60 5.57 -16.09 -2.63
N LEU A 61 6.85 -16.08 -2.98
CA LEU A 61 7.47 -15.07 -3.83
C LEU A 61 7.90 -15.69 -5.15
N VAL A 62 7.40 -15.14 -6.27
CA VAL A 62 7.90 -15.47 -7.60
C VAL A 62 9.00 -14.47 -7.96
N VAL A 63 10.22 -14.93 -8.22
CA VAL A 63 11.39 -14.06 -8.40
C VAL A 63 12.15 -14.40 -9.67
N PHE A 64 12.52 -13.38 -10.45
CA PHE A 64 13.37 -13.54 -11.63
C PHE A 64 14.85 -13.59 -11.27
N SER A 65 15.22 -14.60 -10.47
CA SER A 65 16.60 -14.95 -10.14
C SER A 65 16.65 -16.40 -9.67
N SER A 66 17.72 -17.12 -10.00
CA SER A 66 17.95 -18.51 -9.58
C SER A 66 18.86 -18.64 -8.36
N ASP A 67 19.35 -17.52 -7.83
CA ASP A 67 20.51 -17.51 -6.92
C ASP A 67 20.10 -17.63 -5.43
N PHE A 68 18.82 -17.87 -5.16
CA PHE A 68 18.28 -18.09 -3.82
C PHE A 68 18.31 -19.56 -3.42
N SER A 69 18.47 -19.82 -2.13
CA SER A 69 18.51 -21.16 -1.54
C SER A 69 17.62 -21.28 -0.30
N GLY A 70 17.23 -22.52 0.01
CA GLY A 70 16.49 -22.82 1.24
C GLY A 70 17.25 -22.34 2.49
N GLY A 71 16.53 -21.63 3.35
CA GLY A 71 17.04 -21.01 4.57
C GLY A 71 17.56 -19.59 4.40
N ASP A 72 17.75 -19.07 3.19
CA ASP A 72 18.19 -17.68 3.00
C ASP A 72 17.24 -16.69 3.70
N LEU A 73 17.82 -15.64 4.26
CA LEU A 73 17.06 -14.45 4.67
C LEU A 73 16.95 -13.54 3.46
N VAL A 74 15.74 -13.10 3.14
CA VAL A 74 15.48 -12.18 2.03
C VAL A 74 14.81 -10.91 2.53
N MET A 75 15.11 -9.80 1.85
CA MET A 75 14.46 -8.52 1.97
C MET A 75 13.59 -8.31 0.74
N ILE A 76 12.30 -8.04 0.95
CA ILE A 76 11.40 -7.62 -0.10
C ILE A 76 11.30 -6.09 0.01
N HIS A 77 11.64 -5.37 -1.06
CA HIS A 77 11.70 -3.90 -1.04
C HIS A 77 10.98 -3.31 -2.25
N GLU A 78 9.99 -2.43 -2.00
CA GLU A 78 9.27 -1.68 -3.04
C GLU A 78 10.17 -0.52 -3.53
N SER A 79 10.90 -0.75 -4.61
CA SER A 79 12.01 0.13 -5.03
C SER A 79 11.60 1.27 -5.94
N THR A 80 10.41 1.26 -6.51
CA THR A 80 9.91 2.31 -7.43
C THR A 80 8.38 2.30 -7.48
N GLY A 81 7.79 3.15 -8.30
CA GLY A 81 6.36 3.19 -8.57
C GLY A 81 5.55 3.98 -7.54
N LEU A 82 6.06 5.14 -7.13
CA LEU A 82 5.29 6.12 -6.35
C LEU A 82 3.91 6.37 -6.99
N SER A 83 2.85 6.39 -6.19
CA SER A 83 1.50 6.69 -6.64
C SER A 83 0.69 7.37 -5.53
N PRO A 84 -0.02 8.49 -5.81
CA PRO A 84 -0.02 9.23 -7.07
C PRO A 84 1.33 9.94 -7.31
N VAL A 85 1.74 10.02 -8.57
CA VAL A 85 2.98 10.71 -8.96
C VAL A 85 2.76 12.22 -8.94
N PRO A 86 3.56 13.04 -8.23
CA PRO A 86 3.52 14.50 -8.34
C PRO A 86 3.67 15.00 -9.77
N ASP A 87 3.09 16.17 -10.06
CA ASP A 87 3.21 16.77 -11.38
C ASP A 87 4.67 17.03 -11.76
N VAL A 88 4.93 16.92 -13.06
CA VAL A 88 6.25 17.21 -13.63
C VAL A 88 6.68 18.64 -13.26
N GLY A 89 7.93 18.80 -12.84
CA GLY A 89 8.48 20.09 -12.41
C GLY A 89 8.17 20.47 -10.97
N ASN A 90 7.47 19.59 -10.22
CA ASN A 90 7.25 19.81 -8.80
C ASN A 90 8.55 19.57 -8.01
N VAL A 91 9.12 20.65 -7.50
CA VAL A 91 10.34 20.65 -6.70
C VAL A 91 10.08 20.54 -5.18
N LYS A 92 8.82 20.54 -4.74
CA LYS A 92 8.47 20.39 -3.33
C LYS A 92 8.78 18.97 -2.84
N GLY A 93 9.19 18.87 -1.58
CA GLY A 93 9.50 17.59 -0.95
C GLY A 93 8.33 16.61 -0.98
N VAL A 94 8.64 15.34 -1.24
CA VAL A 94 7.68 14.23 -1.33
C VAL A 94 7.72 13.42 -0.04
N SER A 95 6.59 13.31 0.65
CA SER A 95 6.46 12.46 1.84
C SER A 95 6.13 11.02 1.45
N LEU A 96 6.86 10.06 2.00
CA LEU A 96 6.58 8.61 1.85
C LEU A 96 5.96 8.00 3.11
N ALA A 97 5.42 8.84 4.02
CA ALA A 97 4.77 8.37 5.23
C ALA A 97 3.41 7.69 4.96
N GLY A 98 2.86 7.03 5.98
CA GLY A 98 1.50 6.46 5.94
C GLY A 98 1.37 5.26 5.02
N THR A 99 0.36 5.29 4.14
CA THR A 99 -0.04 4.17 3.26
C THR A 99 0.83 4.03 2.01
N VAL A 100 1.79 4.94 1.78
CA VAL A 100 2.73 4.84 0.66
C VAL A 100 3.57 3.55 0.80
N ALA A 101 3.57 2.74 -0.26
CA ALA A 101 4.29 1.47 -0.32
C ALA A 101 5.78 1.65 -0.63
N LEU A 102 6.12 2.66 -1.43
CA LEU A 102 7.50 2.93 -1.88
C LEU A 102 8.48 3.01 -0.70
N GLY A 103 9.64 2.39 -0.89
CA GLY A 103 10.76 2.36 0.04
C GLY A 103 10.54 1.45 1.24
N ARG A 104 9.33 0.88 1.40
CA ARG A 104 9.01 -0.07 2.44
C ARG A 104 9.74 -1.38 2.17
N TRP A 105 10.29 -1.97 3.23
CA TRP A 105 10.86 -3.29 3.20
C TRP A 105 10.35 -4.16 4.34
N GLU A 106 10.42 -5.46 4.14
CA GLU A 106 10.30 -6.45 5.20
C GLU A 106 11.29 -7.59 4.97
N LEU A 107 11.61 -8.31 6.06
CA LEU A 107 12.51 -9.46 6.02
C LEU A 107 11.69 -10.74 6.17
N ALA A 108 12.03 -11.76 5.39
CA ALA A 108 11.40 -13.06 5.47
C ALA A 108 12.43 -14.17 5.25
N ARG A 109 12.25 -15.32 5.90
CA ARG A 109 13.14 -16.47 5.70
C ARG A 109 12.54 -17.43 4.68
N VAL A 110 13.38 -17.89 3.76
CA VAL A 110 13.00 -18.87 2.74
C VAL A 110 13.03 -20.26 3.37
N VAL A 111 11.94 -21.01 3.25
CA VAL A 111 11.85 -22.43 3.62
C VAL A 111 12.51 -23.27 2.53
N VAL A 112 12.02 -23.11 1.29
CA VAL A 112 12.46 -23.90 0.15
C VAL A 112 12.32 -23.07 -1.13
N VAL A 113 13.19 -23.35 -2.09
CA VAL A 113 13.14 -22.78 -3.43
C VAL A 113 12.67 -23.85 -4.39
N THR A 114 11.56 -23.60 -5.07
CA THR A 114 11.13 -24.42 -6.19
C THR A 114 11.83 -23.91 -7.44
N ALA A 115 12.70 -24.74 -8.01
CA ALA A 115 13.46 -24.43 -9.21
C ALA A 115 12.54 -24.40 -10.44
N SER A 116 12.02 -23.22 -10.75
CA SER A 116 11.28 -22.88 -11.96
C SER A 116 11.86 -21.62 -12.60
N THR A 117 11.38 -21.23 -13.79
CA THR A 117 11.77 -19.98 -14.44
C THR A 117 10.51 -19.15 -14.71
N PRO A 118 10.19 -18.13 -13.89
CA PRO A 118 10.90 -17.65 -12.68
C PRO A 118 10.84 -18.62 -11.49
N ALA A 119 11.75 -18.48 -10.52
CA ALA A 119 11.83 -19.31 -9.32
C ALA A 119 10.73 -18.92 -8.30
N THR A 120 10.28 -19.88 -7.50
CA THR A 120 9.32 -19.63 -6.41
C THR A 120 9.96 -19.90 -5.05
N LEU A 121 9.95 -18.90 -4.17
CA LEU A 121 10.41 -18.98 -2.79
C LEU A 121 9.19 -19.18 -1.88
N LEU A 122 9.15 -20.26 -1.11
CA LEU A 122 8.19 -20.42 -0.02
C LEU A 122 8.78 -19.82 1.26
N LEU A 123 8.02 -19.00 1.97
CA LEU A 123 8.45 -18.28 3.16
C LEU A 123 8.08 -19.02 4.46
N THR A 124 8.82 -18.74 5.54
CA THR A 124 8.58 -19.31 6.89
C THR A 124 7.30 -18.79 7.52
N ALA A 125 6.93 -17.58 7.17
CA ALA A 125 5.66 -16.96 7.52
C ALA A 125 5.26 -16.00 6.40
N PRO A 126 3.96 -15.66 6.31
CA PRO A 126 3.48 -14.74 5.29
C PRO A 126 4.05 -13.32 5.43
N LEU A 127 3.76 -12.49 4.46
CA LEU A 127 4.19 -11.10 4.37
C LEU A 127 3.22 -10.16 5.11
N ARG A 128 3.75 -9.12 5.78
CA ARG A 128 2.94 -8.12 6.49
C ARG A 128 2.32 -7.15 5.49
N TYR A 129 3.00 -6.92 4.37
CA TYR A 129 2.61 -5.96 3.36
C TYR A 129 2.40 -6.62 2.00
N GLY A 130 1.62 -5.97 1.14
CA GLY A 130 1.56 -6.32 -0.27
C GLY A 130 2.71 -5.67 -1.05
N TYR A 131 3.24 -6.38 -2.04
CA TYR A 131 4.29 -5.90 -2.94
C TYR A 131 3.88 -6.08 -4.40
N THR A 132 4.24 -5.11 -5.23
CA THR A 132 3.77 -5.06 -6.61
C THR A 132 4.86 -5.50 -7.58
N ALA A 133 4.55 -6.44 -8.48
CA ALA A 133 5.48 -6.82 -9.55
C ALA A 133 5.83 -5.62 -10.44
N GLY A 134 7.09 -5.54 -10.86
CA GLY A 134 7.62 -4.40 -11.61
C GLY A 134 7.95 -3.16 -10.76
N ARG A 135 7.66 -3.19 -9.45
CA ARG A 135 8.03 -2.15 -8.48
C ARG A 135 8.90 -2.68 -7.35
N ALA A 136 8.64 -3.91 -6.92
CA ALA A 136 9.40 -4.59 -5.89
C ALA A 136 10.56 -5.43 -6.44
N GLN A 137 11.58 -5.58 -5.61
CA GLN A 137 12.65 -6.56 -5.78
C GLN A 137 12.81 -7.39 -4.51
N VAL A 138 13.43 -8.56 -4.67
CA VAL A 138 13.82 -9.45 -3.58
C VAL A 138 15.35 -9.48 -3.54
N VAL A 139 15.93 -9.21 -2.38
CA VAL A 139 17.37 -9.12 -2.15
C VAL A 139 17.75 -10.10 -1.06
N ARG A 140 18.79 -10.91 -1.25
CA ARG A 140 19.32 -11.74 -0.17
C ARG A 140 20.00 -10.86 0.87
N VAL A 141 19.66 -11.08 2.13
CA VAL A 141 20.36 -10.49 3.27
C VAL A 141 21.41 -11.48 3.75
N ALA A 142 22.68 -11.14 3.58
CA ALA A 142 23.76 -12.02 4.04
C ALA A 142 23.79 -12.08 5.57
N GLU A 143 24.09 -13.24 6.15
CA GLU A 143 24.09 -13.48 7.59
C GLU A 143 25.47 -13.99 8.04
N TYR A 144 26.43 -13.08 8.23
CA TYR A 144 27.81 -13.42 8.58
C TYR A 144 28.02 -13.53 10.09
N SER A 145 28.97 -14.37 10.53
CA SER A 145 29.42 -14.38 11.91
C SER A 145 30.36 -13.22 12.20
N ASP A 146 31.30 -12.93 11.30
CA ASP A 146 32.15 -11.74 11.34
C ASP A 146 32.45 -11.29 9.91
N VAL A 147 32.75 -10.01 9.74
CA VAL A 147 33.19 -9.43 8.46
C VAL A 147 34.50 -8.69 8.68
N VAL A 148 35.52 -9.02 7.88
CA VAL A 148 36.82 -8.34 7.88
C VAL A 148 37.11 -7.84 6.47
N ILE A 149 37.23 -6.52 6.31
CA ILE A 149 37.60 -5.85 5.07
C ILE A 149 38.96 -5.18 5.28
N GLU A 150 40.00 -5.70 4.63
CA GLU A 150 41.34 -5.14 4.74
C GLU A 150 41.49 -3.82 3.98
N ALA A 151 42.55 -3.06 4.31
CA ALA A 151 42.84 -1.81 3.63
C ALA A 151 42.98 -1.99 2.11
N GLY A 152 42.31 -1.14 1.34
CA GLY A 152 42.27 -1.23 -0.12
C GLY A 152 41.36 -2.33 -0.68
N ALA A 153 40.65 -3.09 0.16
CA ALA A 153 39.59 -3.99 -0.26
C ALA A 153 38.24 -3.26 -0.40
N ARG A 154 37.34 -3.79 -1.24
CA ARG A 154 36.01 -3.20 -1.51
C ARG A 154 34.90 -4.25 -1.52
N LEU A 155 33.91 -4.10 -0.65
CA LEU A 155 32.64 -4.83 -0.71
C LEU A 155 31.56 -3.93 -1.34
N THR A 156 30.84 -4.43 -2.33
CA THR A 156 29.83 -3.69 -3.10
C THR A 156 28.64 -4.59 -3.46
N VAL A 157 27.66 -4.05 -4.19
CA VAL A 157 26.52 -4.76 -4.78
C VAL A 157 26.43 -4.53 -6.29
N SER A 158 25.55 -5.25 -6.97
CA SER A 158 25.10 -4.93 -8.34
C SER A 158 24.46 -3.53 -8.41
N PRO A 159 24.67 -2.76 -9.49
CA PRO A 159 23.92 -1.53 -9.73
C PRO A 159 22.43 -1.82 -9.94
N TRP A 160 21.58 -0.88 -9.54
CA TRP A 160 20.20 -0.84 -9.97
C TRP A 160 20.11 -0.79 -11.49
N ASN A 161 19.28 -1.66 -12.07
CA ASN A 161 19.11 -1.79 -13.53
C ASN A 161 17.73 -1.34 -14.02
N GLY A 162 16.95 -0.62 -13.20
CA GLY A 162 15.55 -0.30 -13.44
C GLY A 162 14.55 -1.33 -12.90
N LYS A 163 15.02 -2.48 -12.39
CA LYS A 163 14.18 -3.57 -11.87
C LYS A 163 14.69 -4.19 -10.57
N SER A 164 15.99 -4.41 -10.46
CA SER A 164 16.66 -4.93 -9.26
C SER A 164 18.09 -4.42 -9.14
N GLY A 165 18.70 -4.60 -7.96
CA GLY A 165 20.04 -4.16 -7.60
C GLY A 165 20.04 -2.95 -6.67
N GLY A 166 21.23 -2.44 -6.37
CA GLY A 166 21.44 -1.20 -5.61
C GLY A 166 21.35 -1.32 -4.09
N ILE A 167 21.06 -2.50 -3.53
CA ILE A 167 20.90 -2.70 -2.07
C ILE A 167 21.93 -3.70 -1.55
N LEU A 168 22.89 -3.21 -0.77
CA LEU A 168 23.78 -4.04 0.03
C LEU A 168 23.13 -4.24 1.40
N ALA A 169 22.67 -5.47 1.69
CA ALA A 169 22.05 -5.83 2.97
C ALA A 169 22.78 -6.99 3.65
N MET A 170 23.21 -6.80 4.90
CA MET A 170 23.78 -7.87 5.71
C MET A 170 23.51 -7.71 7.20
N LEU A 171 23.37 -8.85 7.89
CA LEU A 171 23.32 -8.97 9.33
C LEU A 171 24.59 -9.71 9.80
N VAL A 172 25.23 -9.18 10.84
CA VAL A 172 26.51 -9.71 11.34
C VAL A 172 26.38 -10.00 12.84
N SER A 173 26.39 -11.27 13.22
CA SER A 173 26.17 -11.65 14.63
C SER A 173 27.34 -11.26 15.54
N GLY A 174 28.57 -11.25 15.01
CA GLY A 174 29.77 -10.69 15.62
C GLY A 174 30.05 -9.29 15.11
N LYS A 175 31.29 -9.02 14.68
CA LYS A 175 31.75 -7.66 14.36
C LYS A 175 32.06 -7.45 12.88
N VAL A 176 31.99 -6.19 12.47
CA VAL A 176 32.49 -5.70 11.18
C VAL A 176 33.78 -4.93 11.43
N VAL A 177 34.92 -5.50 11.05
CA VAL A 177 36.22 -4.82 11.05
C VAL A 177 36.49 -4.33 9.64
N ASN A 178 36.38 -3.01 9.43
CA ASN A 178 36.54 -2.40 8.12
C ASN A 178 37.71 -1.42 8.11
N GLU A 179 38.77 -1.74 7.36
CA GLU A 179 39.88 -0.85 7.02
C GLU A 179 39.84 -0.43 5.54
N GLY A 180 38.91 -0.98 4.76
CA GLY A 180 38.72 -0.71 3.34
C GLY A 180 37.43 0.07 3.07
N ARG A 181 36.64 -0.41 2.11
CA ARG A 181 35.40 0.25 1.68
C ARG A 181 34.24 -0.72 1.57
N ILE A 182 33.09 -0.33 2.11
CA ILE A 182 31.82 -1.02 1.91
C ILE A 182 30.87 0.01 1.31
N ASP A 183 30.43 -0.17 0.06
CA ASP A 183 29.66 0.88 -0.60
C ASP A 183 28.61 0.42 -1.62
N ALA A 184 27.68 1.34 -1.87
CA ALA A 184 26.70 1.32 -2.95
C ALA A 184 26.76 2.62 -3.77
N ASP A 185 27.97 3.13 -4.03
CA ASP A 185 28.16 4.41 -4.70
C ASP A 185 27.75 4.39 -6.17
N GLY A 186 26.87 5.31 -6.56
CA GLY A 186 26.37 5.38 -7.94
C GLY A 186 25.57 4.16 -8.38
N LEU A 187 25.09 3.35 -7.44
CA LEU A 187 24.38 2.09 -7.70
C LEU A 187 22.85 2.20 -7.54
N GLY A 188 22.33 3.41 -7.33
CA GLY A 188 20.91 3.73 -7.22
C GLY A 188 20.27 4.09 -8.57
N TYR A 189 19.26 4.98 -8.55
CA TYR A 189 18.50 5.31 -9.75
C TYR A 189 19.39 5.84 -10.89
N LEU A 190 19.03 5.46 -12.11
CA LEU A 190 19.82 5.74 -13.31
C LEU A 190 19.78 7.23 -13.68
N GLY A 191 20.91 7.76 -14.18
CA GLY A 191 20.95 9.10 -14.77
C GLY A 191 20.33 9.12 -16.18
N GLY A 192 19.87 10.29 -16.62
CA GLY A 192 19.32 10.48 -17.96
C GLY A 192 20.38 10.27 -19.04
N VAL A 193 20.00 9.64 -20.15
CA VAL A 193 20.92 9.36 -21.25
C VAL A 193 20.97 10.54 -22.21
N PHE A 194 22.17 11.04 -22.44
CA PHE A 194 22.41 12.05 -23.45
C PHE A 194 22.17 11.47 -24.84
N ARG A 195 21.46 12.24 -25.66
CA ARG A 195 21.28 11.99 -27.08
C ARG A 195 21.47 13.29 -27.81
N ALA A 196 22.23 13.26 -28.90
CA ALA A 196 22.33 14.42 -29.78
C ALA A 196 20.99 14.70 -30.46
N ASP A 197 20.65 15.97 -30.55
CA ASP A 197 19.47 16.50 -31.21
C ASP A 197 19.86 17.28 -32.48
N VAL A 198 18.89 17.83 -33.20
CA VAL A 198 19.15 18.68 -34.35
C VAL A 198 19.79 20.01 -33.92
N ALA A 199 20.78 20.46 -34.69
CA ALA A 199 21.47 21.71 -34.43
C ALA A 199 20.53 22.92 -34.60
N GLY A 200 20.75 23.97 -33.81
CA GLY A 200 20.06 25.27 -33.95
C GLY A 200 18.71 25.38 -33.25
N LEU A 201 18.37 24.47 -32.34
CA LEU A 201 17.15 24.58 -31.52
C LEU A 201 17.27 25.70 -30.48
N ALA A 202 16.33 26.64 -30.53
CA ALA A 202 16.27 27.83 -29.68
C ALA A 202 14.80 28.17 -29.33
N GLY A 203 14.59 28.94 -28.27
CA GLY A 203 13.27 29.45 -27.85
C GLY A 203 12.34 28.39 -27.24
N CYS A 204 12.83 27.19 -26.96
CA CYS A 204 12.02 26.10 -26.44
C CYS A 204 11.71 26.32 -24.96
N THR A 205 10.45 26.15 -24.60
CA THR A 205 9.93 26.33 -23.26
C THR A 205 8.97 25.19 -22.98
N GLY A 206 9.08 24.55 -21.83
CA GLY A 206 8.17 23.47 -21.45
C GLY A 206 8.77 22.55 -20.42
N LEU A 207 7.99 22.18 -19.41
CA LEU A 207 8.47 21.22 -18.41
C LEU A 207 8.56 19.81 -19.01
N GLU A 208 7.74 19.50 -20.00
CA GLU A 208 7.78 18.31 -20.82
C GLU A 208 7.99 18.72 -22.27
N LEU A 209 8.94 18.08 -22.94
CA LEU A 209 9.32 18.43 -24.30
C LEU A 209 9.91 17.19 -24.96
N GLU A 210 9.40 16.82 -26.14
CA GLU A 210 9.94 15.69 -26.91
C GLU A 210 11.42 15.91 -27.25
N HIS A 211 12.16 14.80 -27.42
CA HIS A 211 13.57 14.85 -27.82
C HIS A 211 13.81 15.77 -29.00
N GLY A 212 13.16 15.52 -30.16
CA GLY A 212 13.32 16.33 -31.37
C GLY A 212 12.73 17.74 -31.33
N LYS A 213 12.24 18.18 -30.16
CA LYS A 213 11.79 19.55 -29.90
C LYS A 213 12.71 20.27 -28.91
N GLY A 214 13.83 19.63 -28.53
CA GLY A 214 14.86 20.20 -27.69
C GLY A 214 14.82 19.78 -26.23
N GLY A 215 14.05 18.76 -25.85
CA GLY A 215 14.03 18.23 -24.49
C GLY A 215 15.00 17.07 -24.31
N SER A 216 15.86 17.11 -23.29
CA SER A 216 16.78 15.99 -22.98
C SER A 216 16.22 15.03 -21.93
N GLU A 217 16.78 13.82 -21.84
CA GLU A 217 16.30 12.79 -20.92
C GLU A 217 16.48 13.19 -19.44
N ARG A 218 15.47 12.85 -18.63
CA ARG A 218 15.50 12.99 -17.18
C ARG A 218 16.26 11.87 -16.52
N GLY A 219 16.74 12.13 -15.31
CA GLY A 219 17.16 11.08 -14.39
C GLY A 219 15.96 10.30 -13.86
N GLU A 220 16.19 9.02 -13.56
CA GLU A 220 15.23 8.17 -12.89
C GLU A 220 15.06 8.62 -11.43
N GLY A 221 13.81 8.59 -10.97
CA GLY A 221 13.47 8.74 -9.56
C GLY A 221 12.48 7.67 -9.12
N VAL A 222 11.86 7.90 -7.97
CA VAL A 222 10.90 6.97 -7.37
C VAL A 222 9.61 6.77 -8.19
N ALA A 223 9.34 7.66 -9.14
CA ALA A 223 8.25 7.55 -10.10
C ALA A 223 8.69 6.96 -11.46
N GLY A 224 9.95 6.53 -11.59
CA GLY A 224 10.55 6.15 -12.86
C GLY A 224 11.04 7.37 -13.66
N THR A 225 11.15 7.23 -14.97
CA THR A 225 11.60 8.27 -15.90
C THR A 225 10.48 8.85 -16.77
N VAL A 226 9.37 8.15 -16.92
CA VAL A 226 8.28 8.47 -17.86
C VAL A 226 7.15 9.15 -17.10
N SER A 227 6.76 10.34 -17.57
CA SER A 227 5.64 11.09 -17.01
C SER A 227 4.27 10.49 -17.39
N ARG A 228 3.19 11.06 -16.84
CA ARG A 228 1.81 10.68 -17.22
C ARG A 228 1.50 10.95 -18.70
N SER A 229 2.22 11.84 -19.36
CA SER A 229 2.06 12.12 -20.79
C SER A 229 2.81 11.13 -21.69
N GLY A 230 3.58 10.20 -21.12
CA GLY A 230 4.40 9.23 -21.85
C GLY A 230 5.78 9.76 -22.24
N LEU A 231 6.19 10.94 -21.75
CA LEU A 231 7.47 11.56 -22.06
C LEU A 231 8.52 11.31 -20.97
N SER A 232 9.75 11.01 -21.38
CA SER A 232 10.92 10.88 -20.49
C SER A 232 11.88 12.08 -20.58
N THR A 233 11.50 13.11 -21.33
CA THR A 233 12.37 14.23 -21.71
C THR A 233 11.83 15.58 -21.24
N GLY A 234 12.70 16.59 -21.27
CA GLY A 234 12.41 17.97 -20.91
C GLY A 234 12.92 18.39 -19.54
N ARG A 235 12.91 19.70 -19.28
CA ARG A 235 13.52 20.29 -18.08
C ARG A 235 12.82 20.01 -16.77
N GLY A 236 11.57 19.57 -16.77
CA GLY A 236 10.88 19.23 -15.54
C GLY A 236 11.61 18.09 -14.83
N ASN A 237 11.74 18.15 -13.51
CA ASN A 237 12.08 16.97 -12.71
C ASN A 237 10.85 16.05 -12.64
N LEU A 238 11.07 14.77 -12.33
CA LEU A 238 9.99 13.85 -11.97
C LEU A 238 10.30 13.28 -10.60
N THR A 239 9.63 13.80 -9.58
CA THR A 239 9.94 13.51 -8.17
C THR A 239 11.42 13.80 -7.87
N ASN A 240 12.16 12.85 -7.33
CA ASN A 240 13.56 12.99 -6.99
C ASN A 240 14.52 12.77 -8.18
N GLY A 241 14.04 12.38 -9.37
CA GLY A 241 14.85 12.32 -10.59
C GLY A 241 15.01 13.72 -11.21
N GLY A 242 16.25 14.12 -11.51
CA GLY A 242 16.57 15.44 -12.08
C GLY A 242 16.06 15.62 -13.51
N GLY A 243 15.62 16.83 -13.86
CA GLY A 243 15.18 17.17 -15.21
C GLY A 243 16.32 17.23 -16.23
N GLY A 244 16.04 16.98 -17.51
CA GLY A 244 17.03 17.17 -18.58
C GLY A 244 17.28 18.65 -18.90
N GLY A 245 18.23 18.98 -19.77
CA GLY A 245 18.32 20.33 -20.37
C GLY A 245 17.22 20.57 -21.41
N ASN A 246 16.79 21.83 -21.57
CA ASN A 246 15.95 22.27 -22.68
C ASN A 246 16.70 23.24 -23.60
N CYS A 247 16.80 22.89 -24.87
CA CYS A 247 17.40 23.69 -25.95
C CYS A 247 18.81 24.22 -25.67
N ALA A 248 19.34 24.98 -26.64
CA ALA A 248 20.76 25.09 -26.96
C ALA A 248 21.70 24.97 -25.74
N ALA A 249 22.26 23.77 -25.57
CA ALA A 249 23.27 23.42 -24.59
C ALA A 249 22.92 23.71 -23.12
N ALA A 250 21.64 23.67 -22.76
CA ALA A 250 21.22 23.74 -21.37
C ALA A 250 21.74 22.54 -20.57
N GLY A 251 22.09 22.79 -19.30
CA GLY A 251 22.57 21.74 -18.41
C GLY A 251 21.44 20.89 -17.82
N GLY A 252 21.74 19.64 -17.48
CA GLY A 252 20.82 18.76 -16.76
C GLY A 252 20.75 19.08 -15.26
N GLY A 253 19.58 18.88 -14.65
CA GLY A 253 19.37 19.04 -13.20
C GLY A 253 19.94 17.86 -12.40
N GLY A 254 20.42 18.12 -11.19
CA GLY A 254 20.90 17.10 -10.27
C GLY A 254 19.75 16.31 -9.62
N GLY A 255 20.02 15.06 -9.22
CA GLY A 255 19.04 14.23 -8.50
C GLY A 255 18.77 14.73 -7.07
N GLY A 256 17.60 14.40 -6.53
CA GLY A 256 17.18 14.67 -5.15
C GLY A 256 17.20 13.42 -4.26
N HIS A 257 17.29 13.63 -2.94
CA HIS A 257 17.06 12.59 -1.93
C HIS A 257 16.81 13.20 -0.53
N GLY A 258 17.80 13.21 0.38
CA GLY A 258 17.67 13.84 1.70
C GLY A 258 17.48 15.36 1.60
N GLY A 259 18.01 15.95 0.52
CA GLY A 259 17.75 17.32 0.09
C GLY A 259 17.28 17.42 -1.36
N ALA A 260 17.09 18.65 -1.84
CA ALA A 260 16.74 18.96 -3.23
C ALA A 260 17.98 19.01 -4.12
N GLY A 261 17.87 18.44 -5.32
CA GLY A 261 18.90 18.50 -6.35
C GLY A 261 19.10 19.91 -6.87
N GLY A 262 20.27 20.18 -7.46
CA GLY A 262 20.60 21.44 -8.08
C GLY A 262 19.98 21.63 -9.46
N ILE A 263 19.64 22.86 -9.83
CA ILE A 263 19.21 23.18 -11.19
C ILE A 263 20.39 23.10 -12.18
N GLY A 264 20.12 22.76 -13.44
CA GLY A 264 21.08 22.82 -14.52
C GLY A 264 21.36 24.25 -15.01
N GLY A 265 22.48 24.43 -15.71
CA GLY A 265 22.92 25.70 -16.27
C GLY A 265 22.04 26.20 -17.42
N ARG A 266 22.10 27.51 -17.66
CA ARG A 266 21.33 28.22 -18.70
C ARG A 266 21.70 27.76 -20.12
N THR A 267 20.82 28.05 -21.07
CA THR A 267 21.10 27.86 -22.51
C THR A 267 22.23 28.78 -22.97
N THR A 268 22.80 28.52 -24.15
CA THR A 268 23.85 29.35 -24.74
C THR A 268 23.44 30.82 -24.88
N SER A 269 24.44 31.69 -25.10
CA SER A 269 24.20 33.12 -25.31
C SER A 269 23.41 33.37 -26.60
N ASP A 270 23.58 32.53 -27.62
CA ASP A 270 22.84 32.60 -28.89
C ASP A 270 21.33 32.33 -28.70
N ASP A 271 20.96 31.56 -27.69
CA ASP A 271 19.57 31.32 -27.27
C ASP A 271 19.13 32.24 -26.10
N GLY A 272 19.86 33.34 -25.88
CA GLY A 272 19.49 34.37 -24.92
C GLY A 272 19.73 34.04 -23.46
N ALA A 273 20.59 33.05 -23.14
CA ALA A 273 20.95 32.69 -21.76
C ALA A 273 19.73 32.38 -20.87
N ARG A 274 18.75 31.64 -21.41
CA ARG A 274 17.46 31.39 -20.75
C ARG A 274 17.60 30.37 -19.61
N VAL A 275 16.72 30.48 -18.62
CA VAL A 275 16.66 29.57 -17.45
C VAL A 275 15.92 28.28 -17.82
N GLU A 276 16.50 27.55 -18.77
CA GLU A 276 15.95 26.30 -19.33
C GLU A 276 16.82 25.09 -19.01
N GLY A 277 17.75 25.24 -18.06
CA GLY A 277 18.40 24.11 -17.41
C GLY A 277 17.39 23.22 -16.69
N GLY A 278 17.74 21.95 -16.55
CA GLY A 278 16.91 20.96 -15.87
C GLY A 278 16.63 21.34 -14.42
N LEU A 279 15.39 21.15 -13.97
CA LEU A 279 15.02 21.32 -12.58
C LEU A 279 15.68 20.23 -11.73
N GLY A 280 16.09 20.60 -10.52
CA GLY A 280 16.62 19.64 -9.56
C GLY A 280 15.55 18.67 -9.07
N GLY A 281 15.95 17.43 -8.75
CA GLY A 281 15.06 16.45 -8.14
C GLY A 281 14.57 16.90 -6.76
N ALA A 282 13.32 16.60 -6.44
CA ALA A 282 12.73 16.89 -5.14
C ALA A 282 13.34 16.05 -4.00
N ALA A 283 13.32 16.60 -2.78
CA ALA A 283 13.66 15.85 -1.58
C ALA A 283 12.59 14.78 -1.25
N LEU A 284 13.00 13.68 -0.62
CA LEU A 284 12.13 12.63 -0.08
C LEU A 284 12.13 12.71 1.45
N SER A 285 10.96 12.58 2.07
CA SER A 285 10.79 12.54 3.52
C SER A 285 10.19 11.21 3.97
N TYR A 286 10.91 10.50 4.84
CA TYR A 286 10.48 9.24 5.44
C TYR A 286 11.27 8.91 6.72
N LEU A 287 10.74 8.00 7.53
CA LEU A 287 11.46 7.42 8.66
C LEU A 287 12.38 6.30 8.16
N VAL A 288 13.68 6.48 8.36
CA VAL A 288 14.74 5.59 7.84
C VAL A 288 14.71 4.18 8.48
N PHE A 289 14.02 4.03 9.61
CA PHE A 289 13.79 2.72 10.25
C PHE A 289 12.82 1.83 9.47
N GLU A 290 11.83 2.42 8.81
CA GLU A 290 10.75 1.69 8.13
C GLU A 290 10.96 1.65 6.63
N ARG A 291 11.67 2.63 6.10
CA ARG A 291 11.82 2.85 4.67
C ARG A 291 13.20 3.34 4.31
N PHE A 292 13.63 3.04 3.10
CA PHE A 292 14.72 3.75 2.46
C PHE A 292 14.45 3.86 0.97
N ALA A 293 15.15 4.77 0.29
CA ALA A 293 15.06 4.94 -1.15
C ALA A 293 16.45 5.17 -1.74
N PHE A 294 16.58 4.95 -3.04
CA PHE A 294 17.79 5.30 -3.77
C PHE A 294 17.89 6.82 -3.98
N GLY A 295 19.12 7.30 -4.13
CA GLY A 295 19.36 8.64 -4.63
C GLY A 295 18.83 8.76 -6.06
N GLY A 296 18.17 9.88 -6.38
CA GLY A 296 17.71 10.17 -7.73
C GLY A 296 18.87 10.32 -8.71
N GLY A 297 18.66 9.89 -9.96
CA GLY A 297 19.58 10.17 -11.05
C GLY A 297 19.54 11.64 -11.45
N GLY A 298 20.65 12.18 -11.94
CA GLY A 298 20.68 13.48 -12.61
C GLY A 298 20.14 13.39 -14.04
N GLY A 299 19.66 14.50 -14.59
CA GLY A 299 19.24 14.60 -15.98
C GLY A 299 20.41 14.81 -16.94
N ALA A 300 20.20 14.49 -18.22
CA ALA A 300 21.17 14.72 -19.28
C ALA A 300 21.26 16.21 -19.66
N GLY A 301 22.43 16.64 -20.14
CA GLY A 301 22.55 17.93 -20.84
C GLY A 301 21.88 17.89 -22.21
N GLN A 302 21.58 19.06 -22.77
CA GLN A 302 21.06 19.19 -24.14
C GLN A 302 22.20 19.41 -25.12
N GLY A 303 22.10 18.89 -26.35
CA GLY A 303 23.18 19.06 -27.30
C GLY A 303 22.85 18.57 -28.70
N SER A 304 23.74 18.85 -29.65
CA SER A 304 23.61 18.49 -31.06
C SER A 304 24.90 17.93 -31.69
N ASP A 305 26.05 18.05 -31.03
CA ASP A 305 27.34 17.61 -31.61
C ASP A 305 27.90 16.31 -31.00
N ALA A 306 27.07 15.63 -30.21
CA ALA A 306 27.37 14.36 -29.55
C ALA A 306 28.50 14.43 -28.51
N ALA A 307 28.84 15.63 -28.05
CA ALA A 307 29.86 15.88 -27.02
C ALA A 307 29.26 16.29 -25.67
N GLY A 308 27.93 16.30 -25.53
CA GLY A 308 27.23 16.44 -24.25
C GLY A 308 27.40 15.21 -23.35
N SER A 309 26.94 15.32 -22.10
CA SER A 309 27.09 14.25 -21.12
C SER A 309 25.78 13.78 -20.52
N ASN A 310 25.75 12.48 -20.21
CA ASN A 310 24.69 11.84 -19.45
C ASN A 310 24.57 12.48 -18.07
N GLY A 311 23.37 12.40 -17.49
CA GLY A 311 23.22 12.55 -16.06
C GLY A 311 23.89 11.39 -15.31
N ALA A 312 24.30 11.63 -14.07
CA ALA A 312 24.92 10.62 -13.25
C ALA A 312 23.91 9.83 -12.41
N ALA A 313 24.23 8.57 -12.13
CA ALA A 313 23.40 7.71 -11.28
C ALA A 313 23.47 8.13 -9.80
N GLY A 314 22.36 7.99 -9.10
CA GLY A 314 22.30 8.20 -7.66
C GLY A 314 22.94 7.08 -6.85
N GLY A 315 23.10 7.28 -5.55
CA GLY A 315 23.60 6.27 -4.62
C GLY A 315 22.55 5.21 -4.29
N GLY A 316 23.00 3.98 -4.07
CA GLY A 316 22.15 2.86 -3.64
C GLY A 316 21.88 2.89 -2.13
N VAL A 317 21.81 1.70 -1.52
CA VAL A 317 21.59 1.55 -0.07
C VAL A 317 22.64 0.62 0.53
N VAL A 318 23.17 1.03 1.68
CA VAL A 318 23.97 0.17 2.57
C VAL A 318 23.17 -0.05 3.86
N PHE A 319 22.75 -1.27 4.12
CA PHE A 319 22.02 -1.67 5.32
C PHE A 319 22.79 -2.75 6.07
N ILE A 320 23.26 -2.43 7.27
CA ILE A 320 24.07 -3.34 8.09
C ILE A 320 23.62 -3.29 9.55
N ARG A 321 23.39 -4.47 10.13
CA ARG A 321 23.26 -4.66 11.58
C ARG A 321 24.44 -5.48 12.09
N SER A 322 25.07 -5.07 13.18
CA SER A 322 26.18 -5.82 13.79
C SER A 322 26.23 -5.75 15.31
N THR A 323 27.06 -6.57 15.95
CA THR A 323 27.40 -6.33 17.37
C THR A 323 28.23 -5.06 17.51
N ALA A 324 29.22 -4.86 16.64
CA ALA A 324 30.09 -3.71 16.62
C ALA A 324 30.67 -3.45 15.22
N PHE A 325 30.85 -2.17 14.89
CA PHE A 325 31.67 -1.71 13.78
C PHE A 325 33.00 -1.18 14.33
N GLU A 326 34.10 -1.66 13.76
CA GLU A 326 35.46 -1.29 14.13
C GLU A 326 36.28 -0.94 12.88
N GLY A 327 37.25 -0.05 13.02
CA GLY A 327 38.26 0.26 12.00
C GLY A 327 38.14 1.66 11.40
N LYS A 328 38.99 1.96 10.43
CA LYS A 328 39.08 3.29 9.79
C LYS A 328 38.53 3.34 8.36
N GLY A 329 37.86 2.27 7.94
CA GLY A 329 37.25 2.16 6.62
C GLY A 329 36.02 3.06 6.47
N VAL A 330 35.53 3.13 5.24
CA VAL A 330 34.42 3.98 4.83
C VAL A 330 33.20 3.15 4.46
N TYR A 331 32.02 3.60 4.90
CA TYR A 331 30.71 3.11 4.47
C TYR A 331 30.06 4.17 3.58
N SER A 332 29.68 3.85 2.34
CA SER A 332 29.24 4.89 1.41
C SER A 332 28.05 4.49 0.54
N ALA A 333 27.14 5.42 0.31
CA ALA A 333 26.08 5.36 -0.70
C ALA A 333 26.02 6.70 -1.43
N SER A 334 27.16 7.23 -1.84
CA SER A 334 27.27 8.54 -2.50
C SER A 334 26.79 8.47 -3.96
N GLY A 335 26.23 9.55 -4.46
CA GLY A 335 25.85 9.71 -5.86
C GLY A 335 27.07 9.89 -6.76
N SER A 336 26.94 9.47 -8.02
CA SER A 336 28.02 9.65 -9.00
C SER A 336 28.13 11.09 -9.47
N THR A 337 29.35 11.50 -9.80
CA THR A 337 29.63 12.77 -10.49
C THR A 337 29.37 12.62 -11.99
N ALA A 338 28.72 13.62 -12.59
CA ALA A 338 28.46 13.63 -14.02
C ALA A 338 29.72 13.95 -14.84
N GLY A 339 29.81 13.36 -16.03
CA GLY A 339 30.89 13.64 -16.97
C GLY A 339 30.85 15.07 -17.48
N ALA A 340 32.00 15.61 -17.87
CA ALA A 340 32.06 16.91 -18.53
C ALA A 340 31.56 16.82 -19.99
N SER A 341 31.00 17.92 -20.49
CA SER A 341 30.81 18.10 -21.94
C SER A 341 32.06 18.70 -22.57
N THR A 342 32.48 18.14 -23.70
CA THR A 342 33.73 18.51 -24.40
C THR A 342 33.51 19.37 -25.65
N GLY A 343 32.25 19.58 -26.05
CA GLY A 343 31.87 20.31 -27.27
C GLY A 343 30.90 21.47 -26.99
N ASN A 344 30.01 21.75 -27.94
CA ASN A 344 29.04 22.85 -27.88
C ASN A 344 27.74 22.44 -27.20
N ASP A 345 27.80 21.45 -26.33
CA ASP A 345 26.65 20.80 -25.69
C ASP A 345 26.64 21.11 -24.18
N GLY A 346 25.48 20.94 -23.58
CA GLY A 346 25.28 21.04 -22.14
C GLY A 346 25.78 19.80 -21.43
N ALA A 347 26.11 19.96 -20.15
CA ALA A 347 26.55 18.86 -19.30
C ALA A 347 25.42 18.32 -18.41
N GLY A 348 25.46 17.02 -18.13
CA GLY A 348 24.50 16.33 -17.27
C GLY A 348 24.65 16.65 -15.79
N GLY A 349 23.56 16.47 -15.03
CA GLY A 349 23.50 16.69 -13.59
C GLY A 349 24.06 15.53 -12.78
N GLY A 350 24.55 15.82 -11.58
CA GLY A 350 25.06 14.84 -10.62
C GLY A 350 23.95 13.99 -9.97
N GLY A 351 24.27 12.75 -9.61
CA GLY A 351 23.34 11.86 -8.90
C GLY A 351 23.26 12.21 -7.42
N ALA A 352 22.11 12.00 -6.79
CA ALA A 352 21.96 12.23 -5.34
C ALA A 352 22.63 11.11 -4.52
N GLY A 353 22.99 11.38 -3.27
CA GLY A 353 23.34 10.34 -2.30
C GLY A 353 22.13 9.46 -1.96
N GLY A 354 22.36 8.18 -1.75
CA GLY A 354 21.37 7.18 -1.34
C GLY A 354 21.19 7.11 0.18
N ALA A 355 21.08 5.90 0.74
CA ALA A 355 20.89 5.71 2.18
C ALA A 355 21.97 4.80 2.80
N VAL A 356 22.45 5.16 4.00
CA VAL A 356 23.32 4.31 4.81
C VAL A 356 22.69 4.08 6.18
N VAL A 357 22.48 2.82 6.54
CA VAL A 357 21.89 2.39 7.81
C VAL A 357 22.85 1.46 8.52
N LEU A 358 23.50 1.96 9.58
CA LEU A 358 24.41 1.19 10.43
C LEU A 358 23.80 1.11 11.84
N ARG A 359 23.48 -0.10 12.29
CA ARG A 359 22.90 -0.34 13.62
C ARG A 359 23.76 -1.35 14.38
N ALA A 360 24.26 -0.95 15.54
CA ALA A 360 25.16 -1.73 16.38
C ALA A 360 24.62 -1.91 17.78
N VAL A 361 24.90 -3.06 18.39
CA VAL A 361 24.60 -3.27 19.82
C VAL A 361 25.53 -2.42 20.68
N ASP A 362 26.83 -2.38 20.36
CA ASP A 362 27.82 -1.69 21.19
C ASP A 362 28.33 -0.39 20.54
N ILE A 363 29.15 -0.49 19.50
CA ILE A 363 29.83 0.68 18.94
C ILE A 363 29.69 0.76 17.42
N VAL A 364 29.52 1.98 16.93
CA VAL A 364 29.72 2.33 15.52
C VAL A 364 31.00 3.16 15.42
N ASN A 365 32.15 2.50 15.18
CA ASN A 365 33.44 3.15 14.98
C ASN A 365 33.90 2.97 13.52
N CYS A 366 34.11 4.08 12.81
CA CYS A 366 34.49 4.06 11.40
C CYS A 366 35.36 5.27 11.03
N GLY A 367 36.05 5.22 9.88
CA GLY A 367 36.77 6.38 9.36
C GLY A 367 35.86 7.43 8.70
N GLY A 368 34.72 6.99 8.15
CA GLY A 368 33.68 7.88 7.64
C GLY A 368 32.44 7.13 7.16
N VAL A 369 31.30 7.81 7.19
CA VAL A 369 30.05 7.34 6.60
C VAL A 369 29.49 8.40 5.67
N GLU A 370 29.23 8.03 4.41
CA GLU A 370 28.99 9.00 3.34
C GLU A 370 27.70 8.68 2.57
N ALA A 371 26.85 9.68 2.39
CA ALA A 371 25.77 9.67 1.43
C ALA A 371 25.76 11.02 0.72
N ARG A 372 26.87 11.35 0.04
CA ARG A 372 27.06 12.65 -0.60
C ARG A 372 26.37 12.70 -1.96
N GLY A 373 25.95 13.89 -2.37
CA GLY A 373 25.58 14.14 -3.76
C GLY A 373 26.82 14.21 -4.66
N GLY A 374 26.69 13.73 -5.90
CA GLY A 374 27.72 13.84 -6.92
C GLY A 374 27.71 15.21 -7.59
N ALA A 375 28.86 15.66 -8.09
CA ALA A 375 28.96 16.95 -8.77
C ALA A 375 28.29 16.93 -10.15
N GLY A 376 27.77 18.08 -10.58
CA GLY A 376 27.31 18.29 -11.94
C GLY A 376 28.47 18.38 -12.93
N GLY A 377 28.22 18.05 -14.20
CA GLY A 377 29.26 18.07 -15.22
C GLY A 377 29.69 19.49 -15.60
N ASN A 378 30.98 19.67 -15.88
CA ASN A 378 31.50 20.93 -16.41
C ASN A 378 31.30 21.02 -17.93
N THR A 379 31.25 22.23 -18.50
CA THR A 379 31.39 22.44 -19.94
C THR A 379 32.80 22.95 -20.23
N GLN A 380 33.52 22.31 -21.16
CA GLN A 380 34.97 22.53 -21.34
C GLN A 380 35.32 23.51 -22.47
N LEU A 381 34.36 23.86 -23.32
CA LEU A 381 34.59 24.77 -24.43
C LEU A 381 34.42 26.22 -23.98
N ASP A 382 35.36 27.10 -24.36
CA ASP A 382 35.46 28.49 -23.92
C ASP A 382 34.99 29.51 -24.98
N LYS A 383 34.37 29.05 -26.07
CA LYS A 383 33.89 29.92 -27.17
C LYS A 383 32.73 30.81 -26.75
N GLN A 384 31.86 30.27 -25.90
CA GLN A 384 30.74 30.96 -25.27
C GLN A 384 30.35 30.20 -24.00
N PRO A 385 29.52 30.78 -23.12
CA PRO A 385 28.94 30.02 -22.02
C PRO A 385 28.03 28.89 -22.54
N PHE A 386 28.25 27.69 -22.01
CA PHE A 386 27.41 26.50 -22.20
C PHE A 386 26.93 26.02 -20.84
N GLY A 387 25.70 25.49 -20.75
CA GLY A 387 25.07 25.09 -19.49
C GLY A 387 25.76 23.91 -18.81
N PRO A 388 26.44 24.11 -17.66
CA PRO A 388 26.95 22.99 -16.87
C PRO A 388 25.82 22.30 -16.09
N GLY A 389 26.08 21.10 -15.59
CA GLY A 389 25.10 20.32 -14.84
C GLY A 389 24.88 20.81 -13.41
N GLY A 390 23.68 20.58 -12.89
CA GLY A 390 23.38 20.78 -11.47
C GLY A 390 23.99 19.68 -10.58
N GLY A 391 24.41 20.02 -9.37
CA GLY A 391 24.90 19.05 -8.38
C GLY A 391 23.77 18.22 -7.76
N GLY A 392 24.03 16.96 -7.45
CA GLY A 392 23.08 16.08 -6.77
C GLY A 392 22.93 16.42 -5.28
N ALA A 393 21.79 16.07 -4.70
CA ALA A 393 21.54 16.27 -3.27
C ALA A 393 22.29 15.26 -2.39
N GLY A 394 22.49 15.61 -1.12
CA GLY A 394 22.88 14.66 -0.09
C GLY A 394 21.78 13.64 0.22
N GLY A 395 22.19 12.48 0.70
CA GLY A 395 21.33 11.34 1.02
C GLY A 395 20.93 11.27 2.49
N ARG A 396 20.74 10.06 3.02
CA ARG A 396 20.30 9.85 4.41
C ARG A 396 21.21 8.87 5.13
N ILE A 397 21.55 9.18 6.38
CA ILE A 397 22.38 8.32 7.23
C ILE A 397 21.66 8.06 8.55
N LEU A 398 21.56 6.78 8.93
CA LEU A 398 21.19 6.33 10.28
C LEU A 398 22.40 5.66 10.94
N LEU A 399 22.81 6.19 12.08
CA LEU A 399 23.78 5.56 12.97
C LEU A 399 23.10 5.23 14.30
N GLU A 400 23.08 3.96 14.67
CA GLU A 400 22.60 3.51 15.98
C GLU A 400 23.66 2.67 16.66
N GLY A 401 23.96 2.98 17.92
CA GLY A 401 24.92 2.24 18.74
C GLY A 401 25.09 2.91 20.10
N LYS A 402 25.44 2.13 21.12
CA LYS A 402 25.69 2.66 22.47
C LYS A 402 26.80 3.74 22.45
N THR A 403 27.80 3.56 21.60
CA THR A 403 28.83 4.58 21.31
C THR A 403 28.89 4.86 19.81
N LEU A 404 28.92 6.14 19.43
CA LEU A 404 29.06 6.56 18.04
C LEU A 404 30.39 7.31 17.86
N ALA A 405 31.22 6.80 16.96
CA ALA A 405 32.55 7.33 16.61
C ALA A 405 32.77 7.18 15.09
N CYS A 406 31.88 7.76 14.31
CA CYS A 406 31.83 7.60 12.87
C CYS A 406 31.32 8.91 12.27
N VAL A 407 32.16 9.62 11.51
CA VAL A 407 31.83 10.99 11.07
C VAL A 407 30.92 10.93 9.83
N PRO A 408 29.68 11.46 9.90
CA PRO A 408 28.77 11.42 8.78
C PRO A 408 28.98 12.57 7.79
N ASN A 409 28.81 12.29 6.50
CA ASN A 409 28.85 13.29 5.44
C ASN A 409 27.69 13.11 4.46
N VAL A 410 26.79 14.09 4.47
CA VAL A 410 25.61 14.18 3.60
C VAL A 410 25.62 15.46 2.77
N SER A 411 26.81 15.96 2.41
CA SER A 411 26.93 17.17 1.60
C SER A 411 26.28 17.00 0.22
N ALA A 412 25.73 18.09 -0.30
CA ALA A 412 25.37 18.16 -1.72
C ALA A 412 26.63 18.09 -2.61
N GLY A 413 26.46 17.64 -3.84
CA GLY A 413 27.46 17.81 -4.88
C GLY A 413 27.51 19.26 -5.37
N SER A 414 28.68 19.70 -5.82
CA SER A 414 28.83 21.03 -6.41
C SER A 414 28.15 21.11 -7.78
N ALA A 415 27.61 22.28 -8.12
CA ALA A 415 27.28 22.60 -9.50
C ALA A 415 28.53 22.48 -10.40
N GLY A 416 28.32 22.09 -11.66
CA GLY A 416 29.37 22.19 -12.67
C GLY A 416 29.67 23.65 -13.01
N VAL A 417 30.79 23.86 -13.69
CA VAL A 417 31.24 25.19 -14.16
C VAL A 417 31.42 25.22 -15.67
N SER A 418 31.22 26.40 -16.25
CA SER A 418 31.55 26.68 -17.64
C SER A 418 33.00 27.13 -17.77
N ALA A 419 33.70 26.62 -18.79
CA ALA A 419 35.04 27.05 -19.13
C ALA A 419 35.11 28.48 -19.69
N TYR A 420 33.99 29.07 -20.09
CA TYR A 420 33.95 30.46 -20.54
C TYR A 420 34.37 31.42 -19.41
N PRO A 421 35.39 32.28 -19.62
CA PRO A 421 35.90 33.17 -18.59
C PRO A 421 34.79 34.04 -17.95
N GLY A 422 34.65 33.95 -16.64
CA GLY A 422 33.67 34.73 -15.87
C GLY A 422 32.24 34.16 -15.86
N ALA A 423 31.96 33.04 -16.55
CA ALA A 423 30.62 32.43 -16.54
C ALA A 423 30.31 31.65 -15.24
N GLY A 424 31.32 31.18 -14.50
CA GLY A 424 31.12 30.44 -13.25
C GLY A 424 30.26 29.18 -13.46
N SER A 425 29.22 29.00 -12.62
CA SER A 425 28.24 27.90 -12.80
C SER A 425 27.20 28.18 -13.89
N TYR A 426 27.20 29.38 -14.47
CA TYR A 426 26.25 29.79 -15.50
C TYR A 426 24.77 29.50 -15.16
N GLY A 427 24.43 29.68 -13.88
CA GLY A 427 23.09 29.44 -13.35
C GLY A 427 22.83 28.03 -12.82
N ALA A 428 23.79 27.10 -12.95
CA ALA A 428 23.67 25.79 -12.32
C ALA A 428 23.79 25.88 -10.79
N GLY A 429 23.02 25.05 -10.11
CA GLY A 429 22.96 24.95 -8.66
C GLY A 429 23.31 23.54 -8.13
N PRO A 430 23.39 23.33 -6.81
CA PRO A 430 23.46 24.39 -5.81
C PRO A 430 24.75 25.20 -6.00
N ALA A 431 24.62 26.53 -6.04
CA ALA A 431 25.78 27.40 -6.13
C ALA A 431 26.60 27.26 -4.84
N SER A 432 27.90 27.04 -4.97
CA SER A 432 28.83 26.96 -3.84
C SER A 432 28.86 28.30 -3.08
N ALA A 433 27.94 28.54 -2.14
CA ALA A 433 27.97 29.58 -1.10
C ALA A 433 28.45 31.01 -1.47
N THR A 434 28.50 31.40 -2.75
CA THR A 434 28.91 32.73 -3.21
C THR A 434 27.77 33.39 -3.98
N SER A 435 27.12 34.31 -3.26
CA SER A 435 26.41 35.55 -3.66
C SER A 435 25.28 35.58 -4.70
N ASP A 436 24.98 34.54 -5.49
CA ASP A 436 23.90 34.66 -6.51
C ASP A 436 22.71 33.69 -6.30
N GLY A 437 22.73 32.85 -5.26
CA GLY A 437 21.71 31.83 -5.04
C GLY A 437 20.76 32.17 -3.91
N GLY A 438 19.51 32.52 -4.26
CA GLY A 438 18.40 32.27 -3.34
C GLY A 438 18.35 30.79 -2.97
N THR A 439 17.69 30.45 -1.85
CA THR A 439 17.39 29.04 -1.52
C THR A 439 16.80 28.34 -2.75
N PRO A 440 17.29 27.16 -3.16
CA PRO A 440 16.67 26.42 -4.25
C PRO A 440 15.16 26.27 -3.97
N GLU A 441 14.33 26.52 -4.98
CA GLU A 441 12.92 26.13 -4.90
C GLU A 441 12.90 24.61 -4.64
N GLY A 442 12.47 24.19 -3.45
CA GLY A 442 12.51 22.77 -3.03
C GLY A 442 13.26 22.47 -1.73
N GLY A 443 14.00 23.42 -1.16
CA GLY A 443 14.63 23.30 0.17
C GLY A 443 16.16 23.10 0.13
N PRO A 444 16.79 22.69 1.26
CA PRO A 444 18.23 22.51 1.31
C PRO A 444 18.69 21.34 0.43
N SER A 445 19.87 21.45 -0.17
CA SER A 445 20.46 20.35 -0.97
C SER A 445 21.26 19.34 -0.16
N ALA A 446 21.58 19.66 1.10
CA ALA A 446 22.21 18.71 2.01
C ALA A 446 21.21 17.63 2.44
N GLY A 447 21.74 16.44 2.73
CA GLY A 447 20.96 15.33 3.24
C GLY A 447 20.72 15.39 4.75
N THR A 448 20.26 14.27 5.32
CA THR A 448 19.97 14.19 6.77
C THR A 448 20.76 13.08 7.45
N VAL A 449 21.11 13.34 8.71
CA VAL A 449 21.77 12.37 9.60
C VAL A 449 20.88 12.17 10.82
N GLN A 450 20.66 10.91 11.17
CA GLN A 450 20.01 10.51 12.40
C GLN A 450 20.98 9.67 13.23
N GLU A 451 21.34 10.17 14.41
CA GLU A 451 22.22 9.48 15.35
C GLU A 451 21.44 9.06 16.59
N MET A 452 21.60 7.80 16.97
CA MET A 452 20.96 7.20 18.12
C MET A 452 22.03 6.60 19.04
N ALA A 453 22.38 7.34 20.08
CA ALA A 453 23.34 6.93 21.10
C ALA A 453 22.72 5.92 22.09
N GLN A 454 22.23 4.80 21.56
CA GLN A 454 21.62 3.70 22.29
C GLN A 454 21.95 2.37 21.58
N PRO A 455 21.99 1.24 22.31
CA PRO A 455 22.23 -0.05 21.68
C PRO A 455 21.09 -0.43 20.73
N PHE A 456 21.43 -0.97 19.56
CA PHE A 456 20.47 -1.75 18.77
C PHE A 456 19.99 -2.93 19.60
N GLN A 457 18.68 -3.07 19.77
CA GLN A 457 18.08 -4.18 20.51
C GLN A 457 16.80 -4.62 19.82
N VAL A 458 16.62 -5.94 19.69
CA VAL A 458 15.31 -6.50 19.39
C VAL A 458 14.45 -6.35 20.65
N PRO A 459 13.23 -5.79 20.56
CA PRO A 459 12.34 -5.71 21.71
C PRO A 459 12.12 -7.09 22.33
N VAL A 460 12.04 -7.14 23.66
CA VAL A 460 11.71 -8.38 24.37
C VAL A 460 10.29 -8.81 24.02
N THR A 461 10.08 -10.11 23.82
CA THR A 461 8.74 -10.66 23.58
C THR A 461 7.82 -10.32 24.75
N PRO A 462 6.66 -9.67 24.51
CA PRO A 462 5.68 -9.41 25.54
C PRO A 462 5.14 -10.68 26.18
N VAL A 463 4.68 -10.56 27.43
CA VAL A 463 3.94 -11.59 28.14
C VAL A 463 2.56 -11.04 28.43
N ILE A 464 1.53 -11.77 28.00
CA ILE A 464 0.13 -11.48 28.36
C ILE A 464 -0.14 -12.10 29.73
N THR A 465 -0.63 -11.27 30.66
CA THR A 465 -1.02 -11.71 32.01
C THR A 465 -2.52 -11.70 32.22
N VAL A 466 -3.27 -10.91 31.43
CA VAL A 466 -4.73 -10.91 31.39
C VAL A 466 -5.16 -10.88 29.92
N PRO A 467 -6.04 -11.78 29.46
CA PRO A 467 -6.63 -12.89 30.23
C PRO A 467 -5.60 -13.97 30.59
N VAL A 468 -5.91 -14.82 31.57
CA VAL A 468 -5.16 -16.06 31.83
C VAL A 468 -5.66 -17.20 30.93
N SER A 469 -4.82 -18.22 30.70
CA SER A 469 -5.20 -19.34 29.84
C SER A 469 -6.43 -20.08 30.36
N GLY A 470 -7.47 -20.19 29.53
CA GLY A 470 -8.76 -20.81 29.84
C GLY A 470 -9.75 -19.89 30.54
N GLU A 471 -9.43 -18.61 30.72
CA GLU A 471 -10.32 -17.65 31.37
C GLU A 471 -11.62 -17.46 30.57
N ALA A 472 -12.75 -17.44 31.29
CA ALA A 472 -14.04 -17.05 30.75
C ALA A 472 -14.33 -15.60 31.15
N SER A 473 -14.13 -14.68 30.20
CA SER A 473 -14.45 -13.26 30.37
C SER A 473 -15.96 -13.09 30.63
N THR A 474 -16.29 -12.12 31.48
CA THR A 474 -17.68 -11.70 31.74
C THR A 474 -18.15 -10.58 30.82
N THR A 475 -17.29 -10.11 29.90
CA THR A 475 -17.57 -9.04 28.94
C THR A 475 -17.09 -9.41 27.54
N THR A 476 -17.73 -8.85 26.52
CA THR A 476 -17.30 -8.93 25.11
C THR A 476 -16.09 -8.03 24.82
N ARG A 477 -15.70 -7.14 25.75
CA ARG A 477 -14.55 -6.23 25.64
C ARG A 477 -13.51 -6.54 26.73
N PRO A 478 -12.91 -7.75 26.73
CA PRO A 478 -11.95 -8.10 27.77
C PRO A 478 -10.75 -7.17 27.72
N ARG A 479 -10.34 -6.66 28.88
CA ARG A 479 -9.09 -5.92 29.02
C ARG A 479 -7.91 -6.87 28.79
N PHE A 480 -6.90 -6.37 28.10
CA PHE A 480 -5.62 -7.07 27.95
C PHE A 480 -4.55 -6.39 28.79
N GLU A 481 -3.89 -7.15 29.65
CA GLU A 481 -2.76 -6.67 30.45
C GLU A 481 -1.55 -7.57 30.25
N GLY A 482 -0.37 -7.00 30.42
CA GLY A 482 0.85 -7.76 30.32
C GLY A 482 2.10 -6.96 30.67
N THR A 483 3.24 -7.59 30.41
CA THR A 483 4.56 -6.98 30.57
C THR A 483 5.34 -7.01 29.26
N ALA A 484 6.09 -5.97 28.98
CA ALA A 484 7.03 -5.87 27.87
C ALA A 484 8.25 -5.02 28.28
N GLY A 485 9.18 -4.80 27.34
CA GLY A 485 10.37 -3.99 27.60
C GLY A 485 10.01 -2.52 27.90
N THR A 486 10.79 -1.89 28.77
CA THR A 486 10.56 -0.51 29.26
C THR A 486 10.99 0.59 28.27
N ASN A 487 11.61 0.24 27.15
CA ASN A 487 12.20 1.19 26.19
C ASN A 487 11.21 1.71 25.14
N GLY A 488 9.96 1.96 25.54
CA GLY A 488 8.91 2.52 24.67
C GLY A 488 8.55 1.72 23.40
N PRO A 489 8.58 0.36 23.36
CA PRO A 489 8.05 -0.34 22.22
C PRO A 489 6.51 -0.20 22.16
N ALA A 490 5.94 -0.11 20.97
CA ALA A 490 4.51 -0.32 20.79
C ALA A 490 4.23 -1.82 20.93
N VAL A 491 3.39 -2.22 21.88
CA VAL A 491 2.92 -3.60 22.05
C VAL A 491 1.63 -3.77 21.27
N HIS A 492 1.69 -4.49 20.18
CA HIS A 492 0.56 -4.79 19.31
C HIS A 492 -0.17 -6.03 19.82
N ILE A 493 -1.48 -5.88 20.08
CA ILE A 493 -2.37 -6.92 20.58
C ILE A 493 -3.15 -7.50 19.42
N VAL A 494 -3.14 -8.82 19.31
CA VAL A 494 -3.78 -9.55 18.20
C VAL A 494 -4.64 -10.66 18.74
N VAL A 495 -5.90 -10.69 18.30
CA VAL A 495 -6.88 -11.73 18.64
C VAL A 495 -7.29 -12.43 17.35
N ASP A 496 -7.21 -13.77 17.35
CA ASP A 496 -7.55 -14.65 16.21
C ASP A 496 -6.90 -14.25 14.89
N GLY A 497 -5.65 -13.78 14.97
CA GLY A 497 -4.86 -13.36 13.80
C GLY A 497 -5.08 -11.90 13.36
N ARG A 498 -6.08 -11.20 13.90
CA ARG A 498 -6.36 -9.79 13.61
C ARG A 498 -5.78 -8.87 14.69
N GLU A 499 -4.97 -7.89 14.29
CA GLU A 499 -4.53 -6.84 15.20
C GLU A 499 -5.73 -6.00 15.64
N ILE A 500 -5.96 -5.92 16.95
CA ILE A 500 -7.10 -5.19 17.53
C ILE A 500 -6.68 -3.85 18.12
N GLY A 501 -5.39 -3.60 18.27
CA GLY A 501 -4.84 -2.33 18.76
C GLY A 501 -3.41 -2.48 19.28
N ALA A 502 -2.86 -1.38 19.80
CA ALA A 502 -1.53 -1.35 20.39
C ALA A 502 -1.54 -0.53 21.70
N ALA A 503 -0.62 -0.87 22.61
CA ALA A 503 -0.39 -0.18 23.86
C ALA A 503 1.10 0.12 24.06
N VAL A 504 1.42 1.23 24.74
CA VAL A 504 2.81 1.54 25.11
C VAL A 504 3.02 1.14 26.58
N PRO A 505 4.03 0.32 26.90
CA PRO A 505 4.34 -0.03 28.29
C PRO A 505 4.75 1.19 29.11
N GLY A 506 4.35 1.22 30.38
CA GLY A 506 4.84 2.18 31.36
C GLY A 506 6.32 1.97 31.69
N SER A 507 6.87 2.86 32.52
CA SER A 507 8.27 2.77 32.97
C SER A 507 8.57 1.51 33.80
N ASP A 508 7.54 0.86 34.33
CA ASP A 508 7.61 -0.42 35.04
C ASP A 508 7.48 -1.64 34.11
N GLY A 509 7.34 -1.41 32.81
CA GLY A 509 7.22 -2.43 31.78
C GLY A 509 5.82 -3.02 31.64
N ARG A 510 4.81 -2.50 32.38
CA ARG A 510 3.43 -2.97 32.26
C ARG A 510 2.71 -2.25 31.14
N PHE A 511 1.91 -2.99 30.37
CA PHE A 511 0.99 -2.41 29.41
C PHE A 511 -0.45 -2.84 29.72
N THR A 512 -1.37 -2.00 29.30
CA THR A 512 -2.81 -2.25 29.38
C THR A 512 -3.46 -1.78 28.10
N TYR A 513 -4.37 -2.58 27.58
CA TYR A 513 -5.18 -2.27 26.41
C TYR A 513 -6.64 -2.58 26.70
N ASP A 514 -7.49 -1.57 26.57
CA ASP A 514 -8.95 -1.64 26.75
C ASP A 514 -9.61 -1.57 25.37
N PRO A 515 -10.11 -2.68 24.80
CA PRO A 515 -10.67 -2.70 23.45
C PRO A 515 -11.93 -1.83 23.32
N THR A 516 -11.95 -0.98 22.29
CA THR A 516 -13.13 -0.16 21.92
C THR A 516 -14.05 -0.83 20.93
N THR A 517 -13.72 -2.03 20.43
CA THR A 517 -14.62 -2.90 19.65
C THR A 517 -14.80 -4.22 20.40
N PRO A 518 -16.03 -4.75 20.54
CA PRO A 518 -16.25 -6.02 21.22
C PRO A 518 -15.76 -7.16 20.33
N LEU A 519 -15.33 -8.22 20.98
CA LEU A 519 -15.04 -9.50 20.34
C LEU A 519 -16.34 -10.29 20.18
N THR A 520 -16.38 -11.15 19.17
CA THR A 520 -17.50 -12.09 18.99
C THR A 520 -17.61 -13.03 20.19
N ALA A 521 -18.76 -13.69 20.37
CA ALA A 521 -18.90 -14.68 21.44
C ALA A 521 -18.15 -15.97 21.07
N GLY A 522 -17.46 -16.57 22.05
CA GLY A 522 -16.84 -17.87 21.87
C GLY A 522 -15.39 -17.92 22.32
N THR A 523 -14.62 -18.82 21.72
CA THR A 523 -13.20 -19.03 22.06
C THR A 523 -12.31 -18.18 21.18
N HIS A 524 -11.32 -17.54 21.80
CA HIS A 524 -10.35 -16.68 21.17
C HIS A 524 -8.93 -17.06 21.59
N ASP A 525 -7.96 -16.83 20.70
CA ASP A 525 -6.54 -16.86 21.00
C ASP A 525 -5.95 -15.45 20.88
N VAL A 526 -5.36 -14.92 21.96
CA VAL A 526 -4.63 -13.65 21.94
C VAL A 526 -3.11 -13.87 21.93
N VAL A 527 -2.42 -13.08 21.12
CA VAL A 527 -0.96 -12.93 21.15
C VAL A 527 -0.57 -11.45 21.18
N ALA A 528 0.61 -11.15 21.72
CA ALA A 528 1.17 -9.82 21.72
C ALA A 528 2.60 -9.83 21.17
N TRP A 529 2.99 -8.76 20.49
CA TRP A 529 4.37 -8.56 20.01
C TRP A 529 4.75 -7.09 20.16
N ALA A 530 6.04 -6.82 20.32
CA ALA A 530 6.54 -5.47 20.57
C ALA A 530 7.30 -4.95 19.34
N GLU A 531 7.08 -3.69 18.96
CA GLU A 531 7.82 -3.01 17.89
C GLU A 531 8.58 -1.80 18.45
N SER A 532 9.83 -1.63 18.06
CA SER A 532 10.60 -0.40 18.31
C SER A 532 11.57 -0.15 17.18
N LEU A 533 11.57 1.07 16.63
CA LEU A 533 12.52 1.54 15.62
C LEU A 533 12.63 0.59 14.41
N GLY A 534 11.47 0.15 13.90
CA GLY A 534 11.36 -0.74 12.74
C GLY A 534 11.85 -2.17 12.98
N VAL A 535 11.99 -2.59 14.25
CA VAL A 535 12.34 -3.96 14.64
C VAL A 535 11.27 -4.49 15.56
N ALA A 536 10.94 -5.77 15.44
CA ALA A 536 9.88 -6.40 16.20
C ALA A 536 10.37 -7.60 17.01
N SER A 537 9.73 -7.85 18.15
CA SER A 537 9.92 -9.08 18.90
C SER A 537 9.29 -10.27 18.17
N LYS A 538 9.65 -11.49 18.59
CA LYS A 538 8.78 -12.65 18.32
C LYS A 538 7.42 -12.46 19.02
N PRO A 539 6.31 -12.98 18.46
CA PRO A 539 5.04 -13.02 19.16
C PRO A 539 5.12 -13.80 20.48
N SER A 540 4.29 -13.41 21.45
CA SER A 540 4.09 -14.14 22.70
C SER A 540 3.51 -15.53 22.43
N THR A 541 3.60 -16.40 23.43
CA THR A 541 2.80 -17.64 23.44
C THR A 541 1.30 -17.27 23.38
N PRO A 542 0.50 -17.91 22.51
CA PRO A 542 -0.95 -17.69 22.48
C PRO A 542 -1.60 -17.98 23.83
N VAL A 543 -2.46 -17.07 24.28
CA VAL A 543 -3.31 -17.27 25.46
C VAL A 543 -4.74 -17.44 24.99
N ARG A 544 -5.33 -18.59 25.34
CA ARG A 544 -6.71 -18.92 24.99
C ARG A 544 -7.66 -18.41 26.06
N PHE A 545 -8.76 -17.78 25.67
CA PHE A 545 -9.82 -17.33 26.57
C PHE A 545 -11.19 -17.41 25.87
N THR A 546 -12.27 -17.19 26.60
CA THR A 546 -13.61 -17.11 26.02
C THR A 546 -14.32 -15.82 26.38
N THR A 547 -15.13 -15.32 25.46
CA THR A 547 -16.03 -14.16 25.62
C THR A 547 -17.48 -14.64 25.72
N PRO A 548 -18.34 -13.91 26.45
CA PRO A 548 -19.73 -14.30 26.60
C PRO A 548 -20.53 -13.96 25.34
N ALA A 549 -21.66 -14.64 25.15
CA ALA A 549 -22.69 -14.16 24.25
C ALA A 549 -23.48 -13.03 24.93
N VAL A 550 -23.86 -12.01 24.15
CA VAL A 550 -24.84 -11.02 24.61
C VAL A 550 -26.22 -11.64 24.52
N VAL A 551 -26.93 -11.62 25.64
CA VAL A 551 -28.27 -12.22 25.77
C VAL A 551 -29.32 -11.15 26.07
N LEU A 552 -30.51 -11.37 25.52
CA LEU A 552 -31.74 -10.65 25.81
C LEU A 552 -32.33 -11.11 27.14
N ALA A 553 -33.25 -10.31 27.70
CA ALA A 553 -33.92 -10.63 28.96
C ALA A 553 -34.73 -11.95 28.92
N ASP A 554 -35.16 -12.38 27.74
CA ASP A 554 -35.89 -13.63 27.51
C ASP A 554 -34.98 -14.85 27.27
N GLY A 555 -33.66 -14.66 27.31
CA GLY A 555 -32.66 -15.69 27.05
C GLY A 555 -32.29 -15.87 25.57
N GLY A 556 -32.88 -15.08 24.66
CA GLY A 556 -32.45 -15.01 23.27
C GLY A 556 -31.02 -14.48 23.14
N VAL A 557 -30.25 -15.00 22.21
CA VAL A 557 -28.89 -14.49 21.93
C VAL A 557 -28.98 -13.39 20.88
N VAL A 558 -28.39 -12.25 21.19
CA VAL A 558 -28.27 -11.12 20.26
C VAL A 558 -27.43 -11.56 19.07
N GLN A 559 -27.96 -11.41 17.86
CA GLN A 559 -27.26 -11.77 16.63
C GLN A 559 -26.67 -10.53 15.95
N MET A 560 -25.72 -10.78 15.05
CA MET A 560 -25.11 -9.74 14.21
C MET A 560 -26.19 -9.02 13.40
N ALA A 561 -26.15 -7.68 13.41
CA ALA A 561 -26.97 -6.88 12.51
C ALA A 561 -26.46 -6.99 11.07
N VAL A 562 -27.37 -7.00 10.11
CA VAL A 562 -27.10 -7.03 8.68
C VAL A 562 -27.38 -5.65 8.11
N LEU A 563 -26.34 -4.98 7.61
CA LEU A 563 -26.49 -3.77 6.80
C LEU A 563 -26.84 -4.16 5.36
N VAL A 564 -27.87 -3.55 4.79
CA VAL A 564 -28.33 -3.80 3.42
C VAL A 564 -27.97 -2.64 2.50
N VAL A 565 -28.06 -1.39 2.98
CA VAL A 565 -27.68 -0.19 2.24
C VAL A 565 -26.87 0.74 3.14
N PRO A 566 -25.76 1.33 2.66
CA PRO A 566 -25.12 1.07 1.37
C PRO A 566 -24.48 -0.34 1.33
N SER A 567 -24.25 -0.84 0.13
CA SER A 567 -23.40 -1.99 -0.15
C SER A 567 -21.94 -1.57 -0.33
N ASN A 568 -21.03 -2.55 -0.24
CA ASN A 568 -19.61 -2.27 -0.34
C ASN A 568 -19.23 -1.81 -1.76
N GLY A 569 -18.68 -0.60 -1.88
CA GLY A 569 -18.32 0.06 -3.14
C GLY A 569 -19.37 1.04 -3.66
N ASP A 570 -20.49 1.22 -2.95
CA ASP A 570 -21.53 2.16 -3.37
C ASP A 570 -21.04 3.61 -3.35
N THR A 571 -21.55 4.42 -4.26
CA THR A 571 -21.40 5.88 -4.26
C THR A 571 -22.70 6.54 -3.80
N VAL A 572 -22.62 7.46 -2.84
CA VAL A 572 -23.76 8.08 -2.18
C VAL A 572 -23.58 9.59 -2.05
N GLY A 573 -24.67 10.32 -1.79
CA GLY A 573 -24.60 11.74 -1.44
C GLY A 573 -24.07 11.97 -0.02
N PRO A 574 -23.85 13.23 0.39
CA PRO A 574 -23.30 13.58 1.71
C PRO A 574 -24.21 13.21 2.90
N THR A 575 -25.46 12.84 2.64
CA THR A 575 -26.43 12.41 3.65
C THR A 575 -26.97 11.03 3.28
N PRO A 576 -26.17 9.95 3.39
CA PRO A 576 -26.62 8.61 3.03
C PRO A 576 -27.64 8.05 4.02
N LEU A 577 -28.46 7.12 3.54
CA LEU A 577 -29.34 6.27 4.35
C LEU A 577 -28.62 4.95 4.65
N PHE A 578 -28.55 4.60 5.93
CA PHE A 578 -28.15 3.29 6.41
C PHE A 578 -29.38 2.49 6.80
N ALA A 579 -29.59 1.32 6.21
CA ALA A 579 -30.75 0.49 6.50
C ALA A 579 -30.42 -0.99 6.45
N GLY A 580 -31.12 -1.78 7.27
CA GLY A 580 -30.87 -3.20 7.37
C GLY A 580 -31.78 -3.93 8.37
N THR A 581 -31.36 -5.13 8.78
CA THR A 581 -32.08 -5.97 9.73
C THR A 581 -31.20 -6.36 10.91
N ALA A 582 -31.78 -6.60 12.07
CA ALA A 582 -31.07 -7.05 13.26
C ALA A 582 -31.88 -8.14 13.97
N PRO A 583 -31.63 -9.42 13.64
CA PRO A 583 -32.28 -10.52 14.32
C PRO A 583 -31.92 -10.52 15.81
N ASN A 584 -32.94 -10.61 16.67
CA ASN A 584 -32.79 -10.66 18.13
C ASN A 584 -31.98 -9.48 18.73
N GLY A 585 -32.06 -8.28 18.13
CA GLY A 585 -31.57 -7.04 18.73
C GLY A 585 -32.71 -6.26 19.40
N ALA A 586 -32.40 -5.49 20.45
CA ALA A 586 -33.29 -4.49 21.03
C ALA A 586 -33.12 -3.11 20.35
N SER A 587 -31.90 -2.79 19.92
CA SER A 587 -31.56 -1.63 19.10
C SER A 587 -30.36 -1.94 18.21
N VAL A 588 -30.02 -1.05 17.28
CA VAL A 588 -28.84 -1.16 16.43
C VAL A 588 -27.98 0.07 16.56
N GLY A 589 -26.68 -0.14 16.74
CA GLY A 589 -25.66 0.88 16.63
C GLY A 589 -25.10 0.97 15.21
N VAL A 590 -25.15 2.17 14.62
CA VAL A 590 -24.53 2.49 13.32
C VAL A 590 -23.27 3.31 13.54
N VAL A 591 -22.12 2.75 13.22
CA VAL A 591 -20.80 3.37 13.43
C VAL A 591 -20.20 3.74 12.08
N ILE A 592 -19.98 5.04 11.85
CA ILE A 592 -19.42 5.60 10.61
C ILE A 592 -18.01 6.10 10.91
N ASP A 593 -17.02 5.70 10.09
CA ASP A 593 -15.60 6.08 10.18
C ASP A 593 -14.97 5.96 11.58
N ASP A 594 -15.28 4.88 12.30
CA ASP A 594 -14.86 4.65 13.70
C ASP A 594 -15.31 5.76 14.68
N GLY A 595 -16.35 6.51 14.32
CA GLY A 595 -16.98 7.55 15.13
C GLY A 595 -17.84 7.01 16.29
N PRO A 596 -18.62 7.89 16.95
CA PRO A 596 -19.53 7.47 18.01
C PRO A 596 -20.68 6.62 17.44
N ASP A 597 -21.27 5.81 18.31
CA ASP A 597 -22.37 4.95 17.93
C ASP A 597 -23.68 5.72 17.74
N ASN A 598 -24.30 5.57 16.57
CA ASN A 598 -25.61 6.13 16.28
C ASN A 598 -26.68 5.09 16.57
N ILE A 599 -27.16 5.07 17.82
CA ILE A 599 -28.15 4.11 18.29
C ILE A 599 -29.51 4.41 17.67
N VAL A 600 -30.04 3.45 16.91
CA VAL A 600 -31.38 3.51 16.30
C VAL A 600 -32.27 2.36 16.75
N PRO A 601 -33.59 2.63 16.93
CA PRO A 601 -34.53 1.59 17.30
C PRO A 601 -34.84 0.67 16.11
N LEU A 602 -35.31 -0.54 16.44
CA LEU A 602 -35.83 -1.51 15.48
C LEU A 602 -37.34 -1.36 15.32
N ASP A 603 -37.85 -1.62 14.12
CA ASP A 603 -39.29 -1.79 13.91
C ASP A 603 -39.78 -3.18 14.37
N LEU A 604 -41.09 -3.41 14.32
CA LEU A 604 -41.72 -4.68 14.74
C LEU A 604 -41.27 -5.90 13.91
N LEU A 605 -40.57 -5.68 12.79
CA LEU A 605 -40.02 -6.72 11.92
C LEU A 605 -38.50 -6.85 12.09
N GLY A 606 -37.89 -6.17 13.08
CA GLY A 606 -36.46 -6.23 13.35
C GLY A 606 -35.63 -5.46 12.33
N ARG A 607 -36.18 -4.40 11.72
CA ARG A 607 -35.46 -3.56 10.74
C ARG A 607 -35.06 -2.22 11.33
N PHE A 608 -33.90 -1.71 10.94
CA PHE A 608 -33.41 -0.39 11.36
C PHE A 608 -33.24 0.54 10.16
N ARG A 609 -33.26 1.84 10.44
CA ARG A 609 -32.95 2.91 9.49
C ARG A 609 -32.27 4.07 10.21
N TYR A 610 -31.20 4.60 9.63
CA TYR A 610 -30.47 5.76 10.09
C TYR A 610 -30.14 6.66 8.91
N GLN A 611 -30.70 7.86 8.90
CA GLN A 611 -30.43 8.88 7.89
C GLN A 611 -29.38 9.84 8.45
N VAL A 612 -28.26 10.02 7.75
CA VAL A 612 -27.29 11.07 8.12
C VAL A 612 -27.98 12.43 7.99
N PRO A 613 -27.95 13.27 9.04
CA PRO A 613 -28.70 14.53 9.05
C PRO A 613 -28.03 15.61 8.20
N ASP A 614 -28.84 16.44 7.53
CA ASP A 614 -28.37 17.59 6.74
C ASP A 614 -27.56 18.61 7.56
N SER A 615 -27.71 18.62 8.88
CA SER A 615 -26.95 19.49 9.79
C SER A 615 -25.51 19.02 10.01
N ALA A 616 -25.19 17.76 9.67
CA ALA A 616 -23.86 17.17 9.80
C ALA A 616 -23.61 16.17 8.64
N PRO A 617 -23.54 16.66 7.39
CA PRO A 617 -23.26 15.82 6.23
C PRO A 617 -21.86 15.19 6.33
N LEU A 618 -21.71 14.00 5.75
CA LEU A 618 -20.40 13.39 5.50
C LEU A 618 -19.63 14.20 4.45
N SER A 619 -18.31 14.25 4.61
CA SER A 619 -17.40 14.89 3.65
C SER A 619 -17.35 14.13 2.33
N VAL A 620 -16.87 14.75 1.25
CA VAL A 620 -16.56 14.01 0.00
C VAL A 620 -15.37 13.08 0.21
N GLY A 621 -15.43 11.86 -0.34
CA GLY A 621 -14.36 10.88 -0.31
C GLY A 621 -14.82 9.49 0.12
N THR A 622 -13.88 8.58 0.38
CA THR A 622 -14.19 7.22 0.84
C THR A 622 -14.50 7.22 2.34
N HIS A 623 -15.58 6.56 2.71
CA HIS A 623 -16.07 6.35 4.06
C HIS A 623 -16.26 4.85 4.35
N LYS A 624 -16.44 4.51 5.62
CA LYS A 624 -16.80 3.15 6.05
C LYS A 624 -17.88 3.14 7.10
N VAL A 625 -18.67 2.07 7.13
CA VAL A 625 -19.70 1.85 8.14
C VAL A 625 -19.68 0.40 8.64
N THR A 626 -20.00 0.23 9.93
CA THR A 626 -20.32 -1.05 10.55
C THR A 626 -21.60 -0.93 11.35
N VAL A 627 -22.34 -2.02 11.48
CA VAL A 627 -23.54 -2.08 12.32
C VAL A 627 -23.46 -3.21 13.34
N HIS A 628 -24.11 -3.04 14.48
CA HIS A 628 -24.19 -4.05 15.53
C HIS A 628 -25.48 -3.93 16.32
N SER A 629 -25.94 -5.05 16.87
CA SER A 629 -27.16 -5.11 17.67
C SER A 629 -26.84 -4.95 19.16
N HIS A 630 -27.74 -4.34 19.93
CA HIS A 630 -27.66 -4.28 21.41
C HIS A 630 -28.76 -5.10 22.08
N ASN A 631 -28.53 -5.55 23.32
CA ASN A 631 -29.62 -6.01 24.20
C ASN A 631 -30.31 -4.83 24.92
N GLU A 632 -31.26 -5.14 25.80
CA GLU A 632 -32.01 -4.14 26.59
C GLU A 632 -31.13 -3.40 27.62
N ALA A 633 -29.97 -3.97 27.98
CA ALA A 633 -28.99 -3.32 28.86
C ALA A 633 -28.04 -2.38 28.10
N GLY A 634 -28.08 -2.38 26.76
CA GLY A 634 -27.15 -1.64 25.91
C GLY A 634 -25.80 -2.35 25.69
N ASP A 635 -25.71 -3.64 26.00
CA ASP A 635 -24.50 -4.43 25.73
C ASP A 635 -24.37 -4.73 24.24
N ASP A 636 -23.14 -4.63 23.73
CA ASP A 636 -22.83 -4.79 22.31
C ASP A 636 -22.76 -6.25 21.86
N GLY A 637 -23.68 -6.62 20.97
CA GLY A 637 -23.61 -7.85 20.20
C GLY A 637 -22.51 -7.83 19.11
N PRO A 638 -22.46 -8.87 18.26
CA PRO A 638 -21.47 -8.96 17.19
C PRO A 638 -21.59 -7.81 16.16
N TYR A 639 -20.45 -7.24 15.78
CA TYR A 639 -20.35 -6.25 14.70
C TYR A 639 -20.40 -6.94 13.33
N SER A 640 -21.00 -6.26 12.35
CA SER A 640 -20.96 -6.63 10.94
C SER A 640 -19.54 -6.54 10.37
N ASP A 641 -19.36 -7.10 9.18
CA ASP A 641 -18.22 -6.74 8.34
C ASP A 641 -18.24 -5.23 8.03
N VAL A 642 -17.06 -4.67 7.75
CA VAL A 642 -16.90 -3.27 7.35
C VAL A 642 -17.40 -3.10 5.92
N VAL A 643 -18.31 -2.15 5.71
CA VAL A 643 -18.79 -1.74 4.39
C VAL A 643 -18.15 -0.40 4.03
N GLY A 644 -17.36 -0.37 2.96
CA GLY A 644 -16.80 0.86 2.39
C GLY A 644 -17.72 1.46 1.34
N PHE A 645 -17.86 2.78 1.31
CA PHE A 645 -18.65 3.52 0.32
C PHE A 645 -17.98 4.87 0.02
N GLU A 646 -18.36 5.53 -1.07
CA GLU A 646 -17.81 6.83 -1.47
C GLU A 646 -18.89 7.91 -1.41
N VAL A 647 -18.62 9.01 -0.74
CA VAL A 647 -19.47 10.19 -0.69
C VAL A 647 -19.04 11.17 -1.76
N VAL A 648 -19.99 11.61 -2.58
CA VAL A 648 -19.78 12.63 -3.62
C VAL A 648 -20.78 13.78 -3.46
N VAL A 649 -20.38 14.98 -3.89
CA VAL A 649 -21.27 16.14 -4.01
C VAL A 649 -21.50 16.40 -5.49
N ALA A 650 -22.77 16.51 -5.90
CA ALA A 650 -23.10 16.88 -7.28
C ALA A 650 -22.53 18.28 -7.59
N GLY A 651 -21.66 18.37 -8.59
CA GLY A 651 -21.16 19.64 -9.11
C GLY A 651 -22.28 20.46 -9.74
N ALA A 652 -22.28 21.78 -9.50
CA ALA A 652 -23.20 22.74 -10.11
C ALA A 652 -22.74 23.20 -11.51
N ASP A 653 -21.82 22.46 -12.12
CA ASP A 653 -21.13 22.78 -13.35
C ASP A 653 -21.33 21.64 -14.34
N GLY A 654 -22.40 21.78 -15.13
CA GLY A 654 -22.55 21.07 -16.40
C GLY A 654 -21.42 21.47 -17.36
N GLY A 655 -20.26 20.86 -17.19
CA GLY A 655 -19.12 20.93 -18.10
C GLY A 655 -19.36 20.04 -19.33
N THR A 656 -19.08 20.61 -20.50
CA THR A 656 -19.22 19.96 -21.81
C THR A 656 -17.85 19.46 -22.26
N ASP A 657 -17.41 18.32 -21.73
CA ASP A 657 -16.15 17.70 -22.13
C ASP A 657 -16.26 16.19 -21.98
N GLY A 658 -16.34 15.50 -23.12
CA GLY A 658 -16.38 14.05 -23.19
C GLY A 658 -15.10 13.42 -22.67
N GLY A 659 -15.22 12.77 -21.51
CA GLY A 659 -14.28 11.79 -20.96
C GLY A 659 -15.10 10.75 -20.21
N THR A 660 -14.74 9.47 -20.34
CA THR A 660 -15.49 8.32 -19.80
C THR A 660 -15.49 8.33 -18.28
N ASP A 661 -16.47 9.02 -17.71
CA ASP A 661 -16.83 8.89 -16.31
C ASP A 661 -17.86 7.77 -16.16
N ALA A 662 -17.66 6.93 -15.15
CA ALA A 662 -18.46 5.76 -14.90
C ALA A 662 -19.83 6.17 -14.32
N GLY A 663 -20.75 6.55 -15.21
CA GLY A 663 -22.19 6.38 -15.04
C GLY A 663 -22.90 7.32 -14.05
N PRO A 664 -23.89 8.12 -14.51
CA PRO A 664 -24.83 8.76 -13.61
C PRO A 664 -25.88 7.73 -13.16
N ALA A 665 -25.87 7.33 -11.89
CA ALA A 665 -27.02 6.70 -11.25
C ALA A 665 -27.66 7.73 -10.29
N ASP A 666 -28.27 8.75 -10.89
CA ASP A 666 -29.07 9.79 -10.25
C ASP A 666 -30.48 9.23 -9.89
N PRO A 667 -31.20 9.70 -8.83
CA PRO A 667 -32.53 9.20 -8.42
C PRO A 667 -33.68 9.46 -9.41
N ALA A 668 -33.39 9.81 -10.66
CA ALA A 668 -34.40 9.99 -11.71
C ALA A 668 -34.98 8.64 -12.21
N THR A 669 -34.28 7.52 -12.01
CA THR A 669 -34.76 6.18 -12.39
C THR A 669 -35.45 5.51 -11.19
N PRO A 670 -36.71 5.06 -11.32
CA PRO A 670 -37.41 4.39 -10.22
C PRO A 670 -36.76 3.03 -9.95
N MET A 671 -36.85 2.53 -8.71
CA MET A 671 -36.35 1.22 -8.31
C MET A 671 -37.39 0.44 -7.53
N VAL A 672 -37.45 -0.87 -7.74
CA VAL A 672 -38.26 -1.80 -6.92
C VAL A 672 -37.36 -2.37 -5.83
N LEU A 673 -37.81 -2.25 -4.58
CA LEU A 673 -37.10 -2.69 -3.37
C LEU A 673 -37.75 -3.93 -2.74
N VAL A 674 -39.06 -4.11 -2.93
CA VAL A 674 -39.79 -5.30 -2.50
C VAL A 674 -40.64 -5.77 -3.67
N PRO A 675 -40.47 -7.02 -4.13
CA PRO A 675 -39.49 -8.01 -3.65
C PRO A 675 -38.05 -7.63 -4.03
N GLU A 676 -37.06 -8.20 -3.34
CA GLU A 676 -35.64 -8.14 -3.75
C GLU A 676 -35.34 -9.22 -4.81
N GLU A 677 -34.19 -9.11 -5.51
CA GLU A 677 -33.77 -10.10 -6.50
C GLU A 677 -33.58 -11.48 -5.85
N GLY A 678 -34.28 -12.49 -6.38
CA GLY A 678 -34.27 -13.86 -5.88
C GLY A 678 -35.20 -14.12 -4.68
N ALA A 679 -35.95 -13.13 -4.20
CA ALA A 679 -36.82 -13.29 -3.04
C ALA A 679 -37.89 -14.38 -3.23
N THR A 680 -38.27 -15.05 -2.14
CA THR A 680 -39.47 -15.91 -2.11
C THR A 680 -40.56 -15.24 -1.29
N VAL A 681 -41.71 -14.93 -1.90
CA VAL A 681 -42.81 -14.16 -1.29
C VAL A 681 -44.13 -14.93 -1.32
N ASP A 682 -45.08 -14.50 -0.48
CA ASP A 682 -46.45 -15.02 -0.50
C ASP A 682 -47.24 -14.56 -1.73
N PRO A 683 -48.35 -15.24 -2.11
CA PRO A 683 -49.21 -14.82 -3.23
C PRO A 683 -49.78 -13.40 -3.09
N THR A 684 -49.89 -12.89 -1.88
CA THR A 684 -50.25 -11.49 -1.58
C THR A 684 -49.14 -10.84 -0.78
N PHE A 685 -48.62 -9.72 -1.27
CA PHE A 685 -47.61 -8.92 -0.58
C PHE A 685 -47.68 -7.47 -1.10
N MET A 686 -46.84 -6.58 -0.56
CA MET A 686 -46.77 -5.19 -1.00
C MET A 686 -45.50 -4.96 -1.81
N PHE A 687 -45.65 -4.44 -3.03
CA PHE A 687 -44.54 -3.85 -3.75
C PHE A 687 -44.15 -2.54 -3.09
N VAL A 688 -42.85 -2.36 -2.91
CA VAL A 688 -42.26 -1.12 -2.41
C VAL A 688 -41.13 -0.74 -3.33
N GLY A 689 -41.03 0.54 -3.62
CA GLY A 689 -39.91 1.06 -4.39
C GLY A 689 -39.72 2.54 -4.15
N VAL A 690 -38.68 3.09 -4.78
CA VAL A 690 -38.31 4.50 -4.67
C VAL A 690 -38.28 5.16 -6.03
N ALA A 691 -38.68 6.42 -6.09
CA ALA A 691 -38.62 7.29 -7.26
C ALA A 691 -38.58 8.76 -6.79
N LEU A 692 -38.35 9.70 -7.70
CA LEU A 692 -38.39 11.13 -7.37
C LEU A 692 -39.75 11.48 -6.70
N PRO A 693 -39.76 12.20 -5.56
CA PRO A 693 -40.99 12.55 -4.85
C PRO A 693 -42.07 13.16 -5.77
N GLY A 694 -43.31 12.69 -5.62
CA GLY A 694 -44.43 13.13 -6.45
C GLY A 694 -44.49 12.54 -7.87
N THR A 695 -43.53 11.71 -8.27
CA THR A 695 -43.60 11.02 -9.58
C THR A 695 -44.59 9.86 -9.57
N THR A 696 -45.29 9.69 -10.68
CA THR A 696 -46.16 8.53 -10.89
C THR A 696 -45.35 7.40 -11.54
N VAL A 697 -45.40 6.23 -10.93
CA VAL A 697 -44.70 5.01 -11.35
C VAL A 697 -45.72 3.95 -11.73
N ARG A 698 -45.54 3.33 -12.89
CA ARG A 698 -46.26 2.13 -13.32
C ARG A 698 -45.43 0.90 -12.97
N LEU A 699 -46.03 0.00 -12.20
CA LEU A 699 -45.50 -1.34 -11.96
C LEU A 699 -45.92 -2.27 -13.08
N GLU A 700 -44.97 -2.97 -13.67
CA GLU A 700 -45.16 -3.99 -14.69
C GLU A 700 -44.70 -5.34 -14.13
N LEU A 701 -45.61 -6.32 -14.11
CA LEU A 701 -45.36 -7.68 -13.67
C LEU A 701 -45.42 -8.61 -14.88
N ASP A 702 -44.36 -9.39 -15.10
CA ASP A 702 -44.21 -10.31 -16.25
C ASP A 702 -44.53 -9.66 -17.60
N GLY A 703 -44.12 -8.39 -17.76
CA GLY A 703 -44.34 -7.60 -18.97
C GLY A 703 -45.75 -7.03 -19.12
N THR A 704 -46.64 -7.20 -18.13
CA THR A 704 -48.00 -6.65 -18.12
C THR A 704 -48.14 -5.57 -17.05
N ALA A 705 -48.82 -4.46 -17.34
CA ALA A 705 -49.08 -3.42 -16.35
C ALA A 705 -49.93 -3.97 -15.19
N LEU A 706 -49.39 -3.88 -13.97
CA LEU A 706 -50.02 -4.33 -12.74
C LEU A 706 -50.80 -3.18 -12.07
N ALA A 707 -50.12 -2.07 -11.81
CA ALA A 707 -50.69 -0.93 -11.09
C ALA A 707 -49.90 0.36 -11.34
N THR A 708 -50.49 1.50 -10.97
CA THR A 708 -49.78 2.77 -10.84
C THR A 708 -49.75 3.22 -9.38
N ALA A 709 -48.63 3.76 -8.94
CA ALA A 709 -48.43 4.33 -7.61
C ALA A 709 -47.68 5.65 -7.73
N THR A 710 -48.00 6.64 -6.90
CA THR A 710 -47.25 7.89 -6.83
C THR A 710 -46.27 7.82 -5.67
N ALA A 711 -45.01 8.20 -5.91
CA ALA A 711 -44.01 8.34 -4.86
C ALA A 711 -44.43 9.45 -3.89
N ASP A 712 -44.43 9.17 -2.60
CA ASP A 712 -44.78 10.13 -1.57
C ASP A 712 -43.73 11.24 -1.42
N GLY A 713 -43.91 12.13 -0.43
CA GLY A 713 -42.99 13.24 -0.16
C GLY A 713 -41.58 12.79 0.27
N GLU A 714 -41.40 11.51 0.58
CA GLU A 714 -40.12 10.87 0.89
C GLU A 714 -39.58 10.05 -0.29
N GLY A 715 -40.25 10.09 -1.45
CA GLY A 715 -39.83 9.39 -2.67
C GLY A 715 -40.20 7.91 -2.68
N VAL A 716 -41.07 7.43 -1.78
CA VAL A 716 -41.44 6.02 -1.69
C VAL A 716 -42.78 5.78 -2.37
N PHE A 717 -42.86 4.77 -3.25
CA PHE A 717 -44.12 4.29 -3.78
C PHE A 717 -44.43 2.89 -3.23
N ARG A 718 -45.73 2.62 -3.02
CA ARG A 718 -46.23 1.36 -2.44
C ARG A 718 -47.44 0.86 -3.21
N HIS A 719 -47.51 -0.45 -3.44
CA HIS A 719 -48.69 -1.10 -4.01
C HIS A 719 -48.97 -2.44 -3.33
N VAL A 720 -50.14 -2.57 -2.70
CA VAL A 720 -50.57 -3.79 -2.00
C VAL A 720 -51.32 -4.71 -2.96
N LEU A 721 -50.90 -5.97 -3.05
CA LEU A 721 -51.67 -7.03 -3.72
C LEU A 721 -52.73 -7.58 -2.78
N THR A 722 -54.00 -7.38 -3.12
CA THR A 722 -55.15 -7.93 -2.39
C THR A 722 -55.43 -9.37 -2.79
N ALA A 723 -56.19 -10.11 -1.98
CA ALA A 723 -56.45 -11.54 -2.19
C ALA A 723 -57.10 -11.86 -3.56
N ASP A 724 -57.90 -10.95 -4.12
CA ASP A 724 -58.50 -11.07 -5.46
C ASP A 724 -57.51 -10.83 -6.62
N LYS A 725 -56.29 -10.36 -6.29
CA LYS A 725 -55.16 -10.11 -7.21
C LYS A 725 -53.92 -10.93 -6.83
N ALA A 726 -54.08 -11.99 -6.03
CA ALA A 726 -52.98 -12.84 -5.61
C ALA A 726 -52.23 -13.41 -6.83
N LEU A 727 -50.90 -13.40 -6.75
CA LEU A 727 -50.05 -13.93 -7.83
C LEU A 727 -50.08 -15.45 -7.83
N ALA A 728 -49.92 -16.04 -9.03
CA ALA A 728 -49.79 -17.48 -9.17
C ALA A 728 -48.48 -17.97 -8.53
N THR A 729 -48.43 -19.24 -8.12
CA THR A 729 -47.19 -19.85 -7.65
C THR A 729 -46.18 -19.98 -8.79
N GLY A 730 -44.92 -19.61 -8.54
CA GLY A 730 -43.85 -19.73 -9.52
C GLY A 730 -42.99 -18.47 -9.64
N ALA A 731 -42.15 -18.43 -10.68
CA ALA A 731 -41.24 -17.33 -10.94
C ALA A 731 -41.98 -16.14 -11.56
N HIS A 732 -41.69 -14.94 -11.06
CA HIS A 732 -42.23 -13.68 -11.54
C HIS A 732 -41.11 -12.64 -11.71
N LYS A 733 -41.37 -11.62 -12.54
CA LYS A 733 -40.48 -10.47 -12.74
C LYS A 733 -41.23 -9.16 -12.62
N VAL A 734 -40.66 -8.20 -11.91
CA VAL A 734 -41.26 -6.86 -11.76
C VAL A 734 -40.31 -5.75 -12.23
N VAL A 735 -40.90 -4.72 -12.84
CA VAL A 735 -40.23 -3.46 -13.23
C VAL A 735 -41.09 -2.28 -12.79
N ALA A 736 -40.44 -1.19 -12.38
CA ALA A 736 -41.06 0.12 -12.19
C ALA A 736 -40.71 1.05 -13.35
N GLN A 737 -41.69 1.75 -13.92
CA GLN A 737 -41.50 2.71 -15.00
C GLN A 737 -42.14 4.06 -14.67
N VAL A 738 -41.42 5.16 -14.85
CA VAL A 738 -41.99 6.51 -14.68
C VAL A 738 -43.04 6.77 -15.76
N VAL A 739 -44.15 7.40 -15.37
CA VAL A 739 -45.15 7.93 -16.30
C VAL A 739 -45.20 9.44 -16.17
N THR A 740 -45.02 10.15 -17.28
CA THR A 740 -45.07 11.63 -17.28
C THR A 740 -46.49 12.14 -17.05
N ALA A 741 -46.65 13.43 -16.73
CA ALA A 741 -47.96 14.06 -16.55
C ALA A 741 -48.85 14.00 -17.81
N GLN A 742 -48.26 13.76 -18.98
CA GLN A 742 -48.93 13.59 -20.27
C GLN A 742 -49.22 12.11 -20.62
N GLY A 743 -48.85 11.17 -19.74
CA GLY A 743 -49.08 9.73 -19.91
C GLY A 743 -48.00 9.01 -20.74
N GLU A 744 -46.88 9.67 -21.04
CA GLU A 744 -45.78 9.07 -21.81
C GLU A 744 -44.88 8.21 -20.92
N ALA A 745 -44.29 7.17 -21.51
CA ALA A 745 -43.44 6.21 -20.81
C ALA A 745 -42.01 6.77 -20.64
N GLY A 746 -41.56 6.89 -19.39
CA GLY A 746 -40.24 7.39 -19.00
C GLY A 746 -39.25 6.28 -18.61
N LEU A 747 -38.26 6.65 -17.78
CA LEU A 747 -37.18 5.78 -17.30
C LEU A 747 -37.71 4.52 -16.58
N ARG A 748 -37.02 3.39 -16.75
CA ARG A 748 -37.38 2.06 -16.20
C ARG A 748 -36.33 1.57 -15.21
N SER A 749 -36.76 0.94 -14.13
CA SER A 749 -35.91 0.20 -13.21
C SER A 749 -35.25 -1.00 -13.91
N PRO A 750 -34.16 -1.56 -13.35
CA PRO A 750 -33.77 -2.94 -13.61
C PRO A 750 -34.94 -3.92 -13.36
N GLU A 751 -34.93 -5.06 -14.04
CA GLU A 751 -35.87 -6.16 -13.74
C GLU A 751 -35.50 -6.81 -12.42
N VAL A 752 -36.49 -7.05 -11.55
CA VAL A 752 -36.32 -7.82 -10.33
C VAL A 752 -37.05 -9.15 -10.45
N GLY A 753 -36.32 -10.26 -10.42
CA GLY A 753 -36.84 -11.62 -10.44
C GLY A 753 -37.13 -12.15 -9.04
N PHE A 754 -38.27 -12.80 -8.83
CA PHE A 754 -38.67 -13.38 -7.54
C PHE A 754 -39.54 -14.63 -7.69
N GLN A 755 -39.73 -15.39 -6.61
CA GLN A 755 -40.55 -16.61 -6.55
C GLN A 755 -41.78 -16.38 -5.66
N VAL A 756 -42.96 -16.73 -6.13
CA VAL A 756 -44.17 -16.79 -5.32
C VAL A 756 -44.35 -18.22 -4.82
N ARG A 757 -44.38 -18.43 -3.50
CA ARG A 757 -44.55 -19.75 -2.90
C ARG A 757 -46.02 -20.20 -2.93
N GLY A 758 -46.23 -21.51 -3.05
CA GLY A 758 -47.56 -22.11 -2.96
C GLY A 758 -48.11 -22.06 -1.53
N PRO A 759 -49.43 -22.19 -1.35
CA PRO A 759 -50.02 -22.25 -0.02
C PRO A 759 -49.41 -23.40 0.79
N THR A 760 -48.85 -23.09 1.96
CA THR A 760 -48.41 -24.09 2.94
C THR A 760 -49.64 -24.75 3.59
N ASP A 761 -49.62 -26.07 3.77
CA ASP A 761 -50.72 -26.99 4.17
C ASP A 761 -51.51 -26.67 5.48
N LEU A 762 -51.34 -25.49 6.09
CA LEU A 762 -52.03 -25.12 7.34
C LEU A 762 -53.27 -24.23 7.15
N ASP A 763 -53.62 -23.83 5.93
CA ASP A 763 -54.71 -22.86 5.68
C ASP A 763 -55.91 -23.39 4.85
N VAL A 764 -56.13 -24.71 4.83
CA VAL A 764 -57.34 -25.33 4.24
C VAL A 764 -58.24 -25.96 5.31
N GLY A 765 -59.07 -25.11 5.92
CA GLY A 765 -60.26 -25.55 6.66
C GLY A 765 -61.36 -26.03 5.71
N CYS A 766 -61.82 -27.27 5.93
CA CYS A 766 -62.83 -28.06 5.22
C CYS A 766 -63.97 -27.34 4.46
N GLY A 767 -64.23 -27.81 3.23
CA GLY A 767 -65.51 -27.69 2.52
C GLY A 767 -65.60 -28.68 1.35
N CYS A 768 -66.62 -29.54 1.37
CA CYS A 768 -66.76 -30.80 0.62
C CYS A 768 -67.15 -30.72 -0.88
N GLY A 769 -66.77 -31.77 -1.63
CA GLY A 769 -67.44 -32.34 -2.82
C GLY A 769 -67.06 -31.71 -4.18
N SER A 770 -66.77 -32.41 -5.28
CA SER A 770 -66.94 -33.82 -5.70
C SER A 770 -65.99 -34.14 -6.88
N ALA A 771 -65.48 -35.38 -6.95
CA ALA A 771 -64.68 -36.00 -8.04
C ALA A 771 -65.53 -36.28 -9.32
N PRO A 772 -65.04 -36.89 -10.44
CA PRO A 772 -63.75 -37.57 -10.78
C PRO A 772 -63.15 -37.11 -12.16
N ALA A 773 -62.10 -37.65 -12.82
CA ALA A 773 -61.47 -38.97 -12.93
C ALA A 773 -60.08 -38.85 -13.61
N GLY A 774 -59.15 -39.81 -13.39
CA GLY A 774 -58.08 -40.10 -14.36
C GLY A 774 -56.73 -40.67 -13.86
N MET A 775 -56.71 -41.96 -13.49
CA MET A 775 -55.62 -42.97 -13.62
C MET A 775 -54.22 -42.77 -12.98
N ILE A 776 -53.88 -43.52 -11.91
CA ILE A 776 -53.14 -44.83 -11.87
C ILE A 776 -51.64 -44.65 -12.24
N SER A 777 -50.71 -44.44 -11.30
CA SER A 777 -50.05 -45.35 -10.32
C SER A 777 -49.14 -46.44 -10.91
N LEU A 778 -47.83 -46.41 -10.59
CA LEU A 778 -47.11 -47.46 -9.82
C LEU A 778 -45.60 -47.13 -9.59
N TRP A 779 -45.23 -46.91 -8.32
CA TRP A 779 -44.18 -47.61 -7.53
C TRP A 779 -42.79 -47.85 -8.17
N ALA A 780 -41.70 -47.23 -7.68
CA ALA A 780 -40.88 -47.61 -6.50
C ALA A 780 -39.93 -48.80 -6.71
N LEU A 781 -38.61 -48.63 -6.48
CA LEU A 781 -37.73 -49.43 -5.59
C LEU A 781 -36.21 -49.27 -5.86
N VAL A 782 -35.51 -48.75 -4.84
CA VAL A 782 -34.29 -49.25 -4.13
C VAL A 782 -33.36 -50.28 -4.82
N GLY A 783 -32.03 -50.08 -4.69
CA GLY A 783 -31.06 -51.17 -4.75
C GLY A 783 -29.57 -50.78 -4.57
N LEU A 784 -29.01 -51.07 -3.39
CA LEU A 784 -27.57 -51.11 -3.06
C LEU A 784 -26.80 -52.17 -3.87
N GLY A 785 -25.49 -51.98 -4.09
CA GLY A 785 -24.57 -53.08 -4.45
C GLY A 785 -23.11 -52.67 -4.67
N ALA A 786 -22.20 -53.22 -3.86
CA ALA A 786 -20.79 -52.88 -3.75
C ALA A 786 -19.85 -53.56 -4.78
N LEU A 787 -18.64 -52.97 -4.88
CA LEU A 787 -17.32 -53.49 -5.28
C LEU A 787 -17.16 -55.01 -5.58
N VAL A 788 -16.36 -55.35 -6.61
CA VAL A 788 -15.12 -56.18 -6.55
C VAL A 788 -14.58 -56.55 -7.97
N ARG A 789 -13.37 -56.03 -8.27
CA ARG A 789 -12.14 -56.73 -8.74
C ARG A 789 -12.10 -57.56 -10.05
N ARG A 790 -11.31 -57.02 -11.01
CA ARG A 790 -10.31 -57.65 -11.93
C ARG A 790 -10.45 -59.14 -12.31
N ARG A 791 -10.51 -59.43 -13.63
CA ARG A 791 -9.41 -60.06 -14.43
C ARG A 791 -9.76 -60.29 -15.92
N ARG A 792 -8.88 -59.78 -16.79
CA ARG A 792 -8.30 -60.29 -18.05
C ARG A 792 -8.99 -61.41 -18.88
N SER A 793 -9.19 -61.07 -20.15
CA SER A 793 -8.84 -61.77 -21.42
C SER A 793 -9.05 -63.29 -21.57
N ARG A 794 -9.84 -63.64 -22.59
CA ARG A 794 -9.70 -64.68 -23.65
C ARG A 794 -10.90 -64.36 -24.57
N SER A 795 -10.82 -64.18 -25.89
CA SER A 795 -9.93 -64.60 -26.97
C SER A 795 -9.97 -63.57 -28.09
#